data_AF-F5XTI3-F1
#
_entry.id   AF-F5XTI3-F1
#
_cell.length_a   1.000
_cell.length_b   1.000
_cell.length_c   1.000
_cell.angle_alpha   90.00
_cell.angle_beta   90.00
_cell.angle_gamma   90.00
#
_symmetry.space_group_name_H-M   'P 1'
#
loop_
_entity.id
_entity.type
_entity.pdbx_description
1 polymer ?
#
loop_
_entity_poly.entity_id
_entity_poly.type
_entity_poly.pdbx_seq_one_letter_code
_entity_poly.pdbx_strand_id
1 'polypeptide(L)'
;METAENVADPNSVDRTTPEPGIRVVSWLVATFAVTTITALFCLFVPDLWHWMVIPLSIAGVLVGVDVIEWISGRLDIFQPRAVVALLGFHLCYLGPMLHVTLDYWPRFVAPADDWRESLGILGAVNAIGILLYRFIISLRRPQRVQRPGRELDVRRFLTITTAAVAIGLLALGLVVTQFGGLLRYVQVLAGQRELLAGRGWLLLLAESWPMLLFIAVTLLARKKLRASNVATIALIIGFLIVQFTVSGLRGSRAETVWPTAIALAFVHLAITRISRRVIIAALLILTGFSYAYGFYKTAGAQVLDLANQRTTLQMMSAQTGRSFTLLVLEDYGRAGTQALVVDRLSRGAELSWGATYLGDVARLAPDMLIPTPSNDKVAAGTELLHADGVQNSEIADRVGVSRPTVNRWRDRYEASGIDGLVDEERSGRPREIDPSDIVTATLTPPPARLGVTHWSSRLLASQLKVNHVTITKAWKRFGVRPWKSDTFKFSTDPELEAKVVDVVGLYLAPPENAVVLCVDEKSQIQALNRTQKVLPMQPGHAEQRTHDYVRHGTTTLFAALEIAGLSRGRAASGDGQLRDSQASEGQVLAGGEPADHRALHPDLWVVAEPGRGLVRHHRTPSHPPRRVPFSPRPDDQDPGLHRRLEPPQTPLHLDQDTRRDPHQNQPET
;
A
#
# COMPACT_ATOMS: atom_id res chain seq x y z
N MET A 1 17.03 12.97 43.14
CA MET A 1 17.64 14.29 43.39
C MET A 1 19.10 14.15 42.99
N GLU A 2 19.37 14.33 41.70
CA GLU A 2 20.71 14.44 41.13
C GLU A 2 20.52 15.32 39.88
N THR A 3 21.19 16.46 39.92
CA THR A 3 20.99 17.62 39.06
C THR A 3 21.33 17.30 37.61
N ALA A 4 20.34 17.45 36.73
CA ALA A 4 20.55 17.46 35.29
C ALA A 4 21.28 18.76 34.91
N GLU A 5 22.62 18.74 35.00
CA GLU A 5 23.46 19.74 34.37
C GLU A 5 23.29 19.62 32.86
N ASN A 6 22.60 20.62 32.32
CA ASN A 6 22.42 20.85 30.90
C ASN A 6 23.77 21.34 30.33
N VAL A 7 24.71 20.41 30.11
CA VAL A 7 25.93 20.69 29.35
C VAL A 7 25.52 20.83 27.89
N ALA A 8 25.19 22.06 27.50
CA ALA A 8 25.09 22.44 26.10
C ALA A 8 26.47 22.23 25.47
N ASP A 9 26.58 21.24 24.58
CA ASP A 9 27.77 21.01 23.76
C ASP A 9 28.01 22.26 22.88
N PRO A 10 29.11 23.01 23.08
CA PRO A 10 29.40 24.22 22.31
C PRO A 10 29.69 23.95 20.83
N ASN A 11 29.77 22.67 20.41
CA ASN A 11 29.88 22.27 19.00
C ASN A 11 28.56 21.86 18.34
N SER A 12 27.42 21.98 19.02
CA SER A 12 26.10 21.74 18.44
C SER A 12 25.60 22.93 17.60
N VAL A 13 26.45 23.40 16.68
CA VAL A 13 26.00 24.28 15.59
C VAL A 13 25.02 23.47 14.74
N ASP A 14 23.78 23.91 14.69
CA ASP A 14 22.75 23.42 13.77
C ASP A 14 23.18 23.72 12.32
N ARG A 15 24.04 22.85 11.75
CA ARG A 15 24.59 22.95 10.39
C ARG A 15 23.59 22.56 9.30
N THR A 16 22.28 22.58 9.57
CA THR A 16 21.28 22.02 8.65
C THR A 16 20.86 22.98 7.54
N THR A 17 21.25 24.26 7.61
CA THR A 17 21.09 25.21 6.49
C THR A 17 22.44 25.86 6.15
N PRO A 18 23.07 25.53 5.02
CA PRO A 18 24.29 26.21 4.60
C PRO A 18 23.95 27.66 4.26
N GLU A 19 24.79 28.61 4.70
CA GLU A 19 24.69 30.00 4.25
C GLU A 19 24.64 30.06 2.71
N PRO A 20 23.84 30.97 2.12
CA PRO A 20 23.59 31.01 0.69
C PRO A 20 24.89 31.06 -0.16
N GLY A 21 25.92 31.77 0.30
CA GLY A 21 27.22 31.82 -0.38
C GLY A 21 27.96 30.48 -0.43
N ILE A 22 27.75 29.61 0.56
CA ILE A 22 28.39 28.30 0.64
C ILE A 22 27.81 27.31 -0.39
N ARG A 23 26.50 27.37 -0.64
CA ARG A 23 25.88 26.53 -1.69
C ARG A 23 26.37 26.91 -3.07
N VAL A 24 26.57 28.20 -3.34
CA VAL A 24 27.12 28.69 -4.62
C VAL A 24 28.49 28.08 -4.88
N VAL A 25 29.35 27.99 -3.87
CA VAL A 25 30.67 27.35 -4.01
C VAL A 25 30.55 25.87 -4.41
N SER A 26 29.66 25.10 -3.78
CA SER A 26 29.45 23.70 -4.17
C SER A 26 28.98 23.55 -5.62
N TRP A 27 28.13 24.46 -6.10
CA TRP A 27 27.71 24.50 -7.51
C TRP A 27 28.86 24.84 -8.45
N LEU A 28 29.68 25.84 -8.13
CA LEU A 28 30.84 26.20 -8.94
C LEU A 28 31.85 25.06 -9.01
N VAL A 29 32.16 24.43 -7.88
CA VAL A 29 33.11 23.31 -7.82
C VAL A 29 32.57 22.09 -8.56
N ALA A 30 31.28 21.75 -8.39
CA ALA A 30 30.67 20.62 -9.11
C ALA A 30 30.65 20.87 -10.62
N THR A 31 30.29 22.09 -11.04
CA THR A 31 30.29 22.49 -12.46
C THR A 31 31.70 22.40 -13.03
N PHE A 32 32.69 22.98 -12.36
CA PHE A 32 34.09 22.90 -12.78
C PHE A 32 34.56 21.44 -12.88
N ALA A 33 34.37 20.64 -11.83
CA ALA A 33 34.81 19.25 -11.84
C ALA A 33 34.16 18.42 -12.96
N VAL A 34 32.83 18.53 -13.14
CA VAL A 34 32.12 17.76 -14.18
C VAL A 34 32.50 18.24 -15.57
N THR A 35 32.59 19.54 -15.81
CA THR A 35 33.02 20.08 -17.11
C THR A 35 34.46 19.68 -17.44
N THR A 36 35.38 19.73 -16.48
CA THR A 36 36.76 19.26 -16.67
C THR A 36 36.80 17.76 -16.97
N ILE A 37 36.10 16.93 -16.20
CA ILE A 37 36.04 15.48 -16.45
C ILE A 37 35.45 15.20 -17.83
N THR A 38 34.33 15.86 -18.18
CA THR A 38 33.67 15.72 -19.49
C THR A 38 34.61 16.12 -20.62
N ALA A 39 35.31 17.25 -20.50
CA ALA A 39 36.25 17.73 -21.50
C ALA A 39 37.43 16.77 -21.69
N LEU A 40 37.98 16.23 -20.60
CA LEU A 40 39.03 15.21 -20.66
C LEU A 40 38.53 13.95 -21.38
N PHE A 41 37.35 13.46 -21.02
CA PHE A 41 36.72 12.33 -21.70
C PHE A 41 36.55 12.58 -23.21
N CYS A 42 36.01 13.73 -23.60
CA CYS A 42 35.84 14.09 -25.01
C CYS A 42 37.17 14.32 -25.75
N LEU A 43 38.23 14.72 -25.05
CA LEU A 43 39.56 14.89 -25.64
C LEU A 43 40.20 13.54 -25.99
N PHE A 44 40.04 12.53 -25.13
CA PHE A 44 40.67 11.22 -25.29
C PHE A 44 39.80 10.18 -25.99
N VAL A 45 38.48 10.40 -26.04
CA VAL A 45 37.51 9.45 -26.61
C VAL A 45 36.63 10.19 -27.64
N PRO A 46 36.99 10.14 -28.93
CA PRO A 46 36.22 10.79 -29.99
C PRO A 46 34.76 10.32 -30.07
N ASP A 47 34.47 9.08 -29.67
CA ASP A 47 33.11 8.52 -29.69
C ASP A 47 32.13 9.24 -28.75
N LEU A 48 32.66 10.02 -27.80
CA LEU A 48 31.90 10.90 -26.92
C LEU A 48 31.51 12.23 -27.58
N TRP A 49 31.94 12.53 -28.80
CA TRP A 49 31.50 13.72 -29.55
C TRP A 49 30.07 13.55 -30.06
N HIS A 50 29.14 13.52 -29.11
CA HIS A 50 27.74 13.24 -29.32
C HIS A 50 26.90 14.07 -28.34
N TRP A 51 25.68 14.43 -28.74
CA TRP A 51 24.82 15.31 -27.96
C TRP A 51 24.49 14.76 -26.56
N MET A 52 24.55 13.44 -26.36
CA MET A 52 24.31 12.77 -25.07
C MET A 52 25.16 13.33 -23.93
N VAL A 53 26.34 13.87 -24.24
CA VAL A 53 27.24 14.43 -23.24
C VAL A 53 26.58 15.59 -22.50
N ILE A 54 25.78 16.40 -23.19
CA ILE A 54 25.12 17.58 -22.61
C ILE A 54 24.18 17.20 -21.46
N PRO A 55 23.13 16.37 -21.66
CA PRO A 55 22.24 16.01 -20.57
C PRO A 55 22.93 15.17 -19.49
N LEU A 56 23.92 14.35 -19.84
CA LEU A 56 24.71 13.59 -18.85
C LEU A 56 25.54 14.52 -17.96
N SER A 57 26.21 15.53 -18.51
CA SER A 57 26.95 16.51 -17.73
C SER A 57 26.02 17.37 -16.88
N ILE A 58 24.82 17.73 -17.37
CA ILE A 58 23.81 18.40 -16.55
C ILE A 58 23.43 17.52 -15.35
N ALA A 59 23.05 16.26 -15.57
CA ALA A 59 22.76 15.33 -14.49
C ALA A 59 23.94 15.18 -13.51
N GLY A 60 25.16 15.08 -14.05
CA GLY A 60 26.40 15.02 -13.29
C GLY A 60 26.61 16.24 -12.39
N VAL A 61 26.35 17.47 -12.87
CA VAL A 61 26.44 18.69 -12.06
C VAL A 61 25.36 18.70 -10.97
N LEU A 62 24.10 18.43 -11.36
CA LEU A 62 22.96 18.48 -10.44
C LEU A 62 23.12 17.54 -9.23
N VAL A 63 23.67 16.35 -9.47
CA VAL A 63 23.98 15.38 -8.40
C VAL A 63 25.32 15.70 -7.74
N GLY A 64 26.31 16.15 -8.53
CA GLY A 64 27.67 16.44 -8.11
C GLY A 64 27.75 17.50 -7.01
N VAL A 65 26.83 18.47 -6.95
CA VAL A 65 26.73 19.45 -5.84
C VAL A 65 26.72 18.74 -4.48
N ASP A 66 25.91 17.69 -4.36
CA ASP A 66 25.74 16.96 -3.10
C ASP A 66 26.95 16.05 -2.83
N VAL A 67 27.62 15.54 -3.87
CA VAL A 67 28.91 14.85 -3.74
C VAL A 67 29.98 15.79 -3.18
N ILE A 68 30.06 17.04 -3.67
CA ILE A 68 30.97 18.06 -3.15
C ILE A 68 30.63 18.40 -1.69
N GLU A 69 29.35 18.53 -1.34
CA GLU A 69 28.93 18.72 0.06
C GLU A 69 29.34 17.52 0.95
N TRP A 70 29.30 16.29 0.43
CA TRP A 70 29.75 15.10 1.15
C TRP A 70 31.28 15.05 1.35
N ILE A 71 32.05 15.32 0.29
CA ILE A 71 33.52 15.37 0.34
C ILE A 71 33.98 16.46 1.31
N SER A 72 33.36 17.64 1.24
CA SER A 72 33.73 18.81 2.04
C SER A 72 33.35 18.71 3.53
N GLY A 73 32.70 17.63 3.98
CA GLY A 73 32.36 17.49 5.38
C GLY A 73 30.94 17.89 5.75
N ARG A 74 30.17 18.45 4.83
CA ARG A 74 28.87 19.11 5.10
C ARG A 74 27.72 18.13 5.13
N LEU A 75 27.74 17.11 4.27
CA LEU A 75 26.86 15.95 4.42
C LEU A 75 27.55 14.85 5.22
N ASP A 76 26.79 14.27 6.15
CA ASP A 76 27.22 13.10 6.88
C ASP A 76 27.16 11.84 6.00
N ILE A 77 27.93 10.81 6.37
CA ILE A 77 28.25 9.67 5.52
C ILE A 77 27.00 8.89 5.10
N PHE A 78 26.09 8.65 6.04
CA PHE A 78 24.89 7.85 5.84
C PHE A 78 23.63 8.70 5.71
N GLN A 79 23.76 10.02 5.50
CA GLN A 79 22.60 10.83 5.17
C GLN A 79 22.00 10.35 3.84
N PRO A 80 20.67 10.15 3.75
CA PRO A 80 20.04 9.67 2.52
C PRO A 80 20.41 10.50 1.29
N ARG A 81 20.50 11.83 1.44
CA ARG A 81 20.92 12.76 0.38
C ARG A 81 22.33 12.45 -0.13
N ALA A 82 23.28 12.12 0.75
CA ALA A 82 24.64 11.76 0.37
C ALA A 82 24.70 10.41 -0.34
N VAL A 83 23.96 9.42 0.14
CA VAL A 83 23.90 8.08 -0.49
C VAL A 83 23.32 8.18 -1.90
N VAL A 84 22.20 8.90 -2.06
CA VAL A 84 21.60 9.19 -3.37
C VAL A 84 22.57 9.93 -4.27
N ALA A 85 23.33 10.90 -3.74
CA ALA A 85 24.29 11.65 -4.53
C ALA A 85 25.46 10.82 -5.05
N LEU A 86 26.08 10.02 -4.18
CA LEU A 86 27.23 9.18 -4.56
C LEU A 86 26.83 8.11 -5.57
N LEU A 87 25.69 7.43 -5.35
CA LEU A 87 25.17 6.44 -6.30
C LEU A 87 24.70 7.12 -7.59
N GLY A 88 23.93 8.19 -7.49
CA GLY A 88 23.41 8.93 -8.65
C GLY A 88 24.50 9.51 -9.54
N PHE A 89 25.64 9.94 -8.97
CA PHE A 89 26.75 10.45 -9.76
C PHE A 89 27.37 9.35 -10.65
N HIS A 90 27.48 8.12 -10.15
CA HIS A 90 27.89 6.99 -10.97
C HIS A 90 26.81 6.59 -11.97
N LEU A 91 25.58 6.38 -11.51
CA LEU A 91 24.47 5.88 -12.35
C LEU A 91 24.08 6.84 -13.48
N CYS A 92 24.05 8.15 -13.21
CA CYS A 92 23.52 9.14 -14.14
C CYS A 92 24.58 9.89 -14.95
N TYR A 93 25.87 9.78 -14.60
CA TYR A 93 26.95 10.52 -15.29
C TYR A 93 28.15 9.62 -15.62
N LEU A 94 28.87 9.11 -14.62
CA LEU A 94 30.13 8.39 -14.87
C LEU A 94 29.91 7.04 -15.58
N GLY A 95 28.87 6.30 -15.21
CA GLY A 95 28.51 5.00 -15.79
C GLY A 95 28.24 5.09 -17.30
N PRO A 96 27.31 5.96 -17.76
CA PRO A 96 27.09 6.23 -19.17
C PRO A 96 28.37 6.63 -19.94
N MET A 97 29.18 7.54 -19.39
CA MET A 97 30.45 7.97 -20.00
C MET A 97 31.45 6.82 -20.17
N LEU A 98 31.60 6.01 -19.11
CA LEU A 98 32.49 4.85 -19.12
C LEU A 98 31.98 3.74 -20.04
N HIS A 99 30.67 3.60 -20.23
CA HIS A 99 30.11 2.61 -21.14
C HIS A 99 30.56 2.91 -22.59
N VAL A 100 30.66 4.19 -22.97
CA VAL A 100 31.07 4.63 -24.32
C VAL A 100 32.56 4.51 -24.47
N THR A 101 33.27 4.98 -23.44
CA THR A 101 34.73 4.91 -23.39
C THR A 101 35.25 3.47 -23.48
N LEU A 102 34.54 2.51 -22.90
CA LEU A 102 34.95 1.11 -22.83
C LEU A 102 34.26 0.23 -23.87
N ASP A 103 33.45 0.83 -24.76
CA ASP A 103 32.61 0.14 -25.77
C ASP A 103 32.03 -1.18 -25.25
N TYR A 104 31.40 -1.09 -24.08
CA TYR A 104 30.94 -2.27 -23.36
C TYR A 104 29.46 -2.50 -23.68
N TRP A 105 29.08 -3.74 -24.03
CA TRP A 105 27.69 -4.12 -24.20
C TRP A 105 27.24 -5.14 -23.14
N PRO A 106 26.00 -5.02 -22.64
CA PRO A 106 25.39 -6.09 -21.86
C PRO A 106 25.49 -7.39 -22.65
N ARG A 107 25.95 -8.44 -22.00
CA ARG A 107 26.09 -9.74 -22.67
C ARG A 107 24.74 -10.31 -23.03
N PHE A 108 24.72 -11.05 -24.14
CA PHE A 108 23.55 -11.79 -24.61
C PHE A 108 22.43 -10.86 -25.09
N VAL A 109 22.78 -9.70 -25.65
CA VAL A 109 21.82 -8.83 -26.31
C VAL A 109 22.45 -8.32 -27.59
N ALA A 110 21.71 -8.38 -28.70
CA ALA A 110 22.08 -7.68 -29.90
C ALA A 110 22.26 -6.17 -29.62
N PRO A 111 23.43 -5.60 -29.94
CA PRO A 111 23.66 -4.18 -29.75
C PRO A 111 22.74 -3.35 -30.65
N ALA A 112 22.21 -2.26 -30.10
CA ALA A 112 21.57 -1.21 -30.91
C ALA A 112 22.60 -0.56 -31.85
N ASP A 113 22.13 -0.09 -33.01
CA ASP A 113 22.98 0.50 -34.05
C ASP A 113 23.77 1.72 -33.53
N ASP A 114 23.13 2.54 -32.69
CA ASP A 114 23.79 3.60 -31.93
C ASP A 114 23.09 3.82 -30.57
N TRP A 115 23.71 3.32 -29.51
CA TRP A 115 23.18 3.44 -28.15
C TRP A 115 23.47 4.80 -27.50
N ARG A 116 24.30 5.65 -28.13
CA ARG A 116 24.57 7.01 -27.66
C ARG A 116 23.31 7.87 -27.69
N GLU A 117 22.41 7.63 -28.65
CA GLU A 117 21.10 8.27 -28.69
C GLU A 117 20.27 7.90 -27.45
N SER A 118 20.17 6.60 -27.16
CA SER A 118 19.46 6.08 -25.99
C SER A 118 20.04 6.55 -24.68
N LEU A 119 21.38 6.64 -24.57
CA LEU A 119 22.05 7.26 -23.43
C LEU A 119 21.73 8.75 -23.30
N GLY A 120 21.64 9.48 -24.41
CA GLY A 120 21.28 10.89 -24.40
C GLY A 120 19.87 11.11 -23.88
N ILE A 121 18.92 10.30 -24.35
CA ILE A 121 17.52 10.32 -23.88
C ILE A 121 17.47 9.95 -22.39
N LEU A 122 18.16 8.88 -21.99
CA LEU A 122 18.27 8.46 -20.59
C LEU A 122 18.89 9.57 -19.72
N GLY A 123 19.93 10.23 -20.20
CA GLY A 123 20.56 11.37 -19.55
C GLY A 123 19.58 12.53 -19.36
N ALA A 124 18.75 12.82 -20.36
CA ALA A 124 17.75 13.89 -20.28
C ALA A 124 16.66 13.55 -19.24
N VAL A 125 16.16 12.31 -19.26
CA VAL A 125 15.19 11.81 -18.27
C VAL A 125 15.77 11.87 -16.86
N ASN A 126 17.02 11.43 -16.68
CA ASN A 126 17.71 11.50 -15.40
C ASN A 126 17.89 12.95 -14.92
N ALA A 127 18.32 13.87 -15.80
CA ALA A 127 18.46 15.28 -15.46
C ALA A 127 17.13 15.89 -14.98
N ILE A 128 16.02 15.62 -15.70
CA ILE A 128 14.67 16.05 -15.30
C ILE A 128 14.29 15.44 -13.94
N GLY A 129 14.52 14.14 -13.75
CA GLY A 129 14.22 13.45 -12.50
C GLY A 129 15.01 14.02 -11.31
N ILE A 130 16.28 14.33 -11.50
CA ILE A 130 17.14 14.95 -10.48
C ILE A 130 16.68 16.39 -10.19
N LEU A 131 16.31 17.16 -11.23
CA LEU A 131 15.73 18.51 -11.03
C LEU A 131 14.46 18.44 -10.19
N LEU A 132 13.56 17.52 -10.51
CA LEU A 132 12.33 17.28 -9.75
C LEU A 132 12.63 16.86 -8.31
N TYR A 133 13.56 15.94 -8.11
CA TYR A 133 14.04 15.54 -6.78
C TYR A 133 14.53 16.74 -5.97
N ARG A 134 15.38 17.60 -6.56
CA ARG A 134 15.91 18.80 -5.90
C ARG A 134 14.81 19.82 -5.62
N PHE A 135 13.85 19.98 -6.52
CA PHE A 135 12.67 20.82 -6.32
C PHE A 135 11.80 20.32 -5.15
N ILE A 136 11.51 19.02 -5.10
CA ILE A 136 10.73 18.44 -3.98
C ILE A 136 11.45 18.63 -2.64
N ILE A 137 12.77 18.46 -2.60
CA ILE A 137 13.55 18.69 -1.39
C ILE A 137 13.58 20.17 -1.01
N SER A 138 13.63 21.09 -1.97
CA SER A 138 13.62 22.52 -1.68
C SER A 138 12.27 23.01 -1.13
N LEU A 139 11.17 22.35 -1.50
CA LEU A 139 9.83 22.62 -0.95
C LEU A 139 9.67 22.18 0.50
N ARG A 140 10.47 21.22 1.00
CA ARG A 140 10.35 20.73 2.37
C ARG A 140 10.86 21.78 3.35
N ARG A 141 9.95 22.39 4.11
CA ARG A 141 10.32 23.19 5.29
C ARG A 141 11.00 22.28 6.33
N PRO A 142 12.05 22.74 7.03
CA PRO A 142 12.62 21.99 8.14
C PRO A 142 11.53 21.82 9.20
N GLN A 143 10.93 20.63 9.24
CA GLN A 143 10.08 20.25 10.35
C GLN A 143 10.99 20.14 11.57
N ARG A 144 10.81 21.02 12.56
CA ARG A 144 11.31 20.76 13.91
C ARG A 144 10.67 19.46 14.36
N VAL A 145 11.45 18.38 14.35
CA VAL A 145 11.03 17.10 14.90
C VAL A 145 10.98 17.26 16.42
N GLN A 146 9.92 17.87 16.94
CA GLN A 146 9.52 17.63 18.32
C GLN A 146 8.83 16.28 18.34
N ARG A 147 9.61 15.22 18.52
CA ARG A 147 9.04 13.94 18.96
C ARG A 147 9.27 13.85 20.46
N PRO A 148 8.23 13.74 21.30
CA PRO A 148 8.42 13.18 22.63
C PRO A 148 8.94 11.76 22.39
N GLY A 149 10.21 11.53 22.73
CA GLY A 149 10.80 10.21 22.60
C GLY A 149 10.02 9.26 23.48
N ARG A 150 9.23 8.35 22.87
CA ARG A 150 8.87 7.13 23.58
C ARG A 150 10.20 6.46 23.91
N GLU A 151 10.55 6.45 25.19
CA GLU A 151 11.71 5.73 25.67
C GLU A 151 11.55 4.26 25.26
N LEU A 152 12.62 3.68 24.70
CA LEU A 152 12.63 2.28 24.33
C LEU A 152 12.48 1.45 25.60
N ASP A 153 11.36 0.75 25.77
CA ASP A 153 11.22 -0.24 26.83
C ASP A 153 12.18 -1.41 26.53
N VAL A 154 13.33 -1.37 27.19
CA VAL A 154 14.42 -2.33 27.00
C VAL A 154 13.97 -3.77 27.28
N ARG A 155 13.06 -3.96 28.24
CA ARG A 155 12.57 -5.31 28.57
C ARG A 155 11.73 -5.85 27.42
N ARG A 156 10.75 -5.08 26.95
CA ARG A 156 9.91 -5.49 25.80
C ARG A 156 10.74 -5.69 24.54
N PHE A 157 11.68 -4.78 24.26
CA PHE A 157 12.60 -4.91 23.15
C PHE A 157 13.38 -6.22 23.23
N LEU A 158 14.01 -6.51 24.37
CA LEU A 158 14.76 -7.76 24.57
C LEU A 158 13.89 -9.00 24.42
N THR A 159 12.68 -9.00 25.01
CA THR A 159 11.77 -10.14 24.89
C THR A 159 11.39 -10.40 23.44
N ILE A 160 11.02 -9.34 22.70
CA ILE A 160 10.64 -9.45 21.29
C ILE A 160 11.83 -9.88 20.43
N THR A 161 13.00 -9.28 20.61
CA THR A 161 14.18 -9.61 19.80
C THR A 161 14.69 -11.01 20.09
N THR A 162 14.74 -11.44 21.35
CA THR A 162 15.12 -12.82 21.71
C THR A 162 14.14 -13.84 21.12
N ALA A 163 12.83 -13.58 21.20
CA ALA A 163 11.83 -14.44 20.57
C ALA A 163 12.00 -14.49 19.04
N ALA A 164 12.22 -13.35 18.39
CA ALA A 164 12.43 -13.28 16.95
C ALA A 164 13.72 -13.98 16.49
N VAL A 165 14.82 -13.82 17.24
CA VAL A 165 16.08 -14.55 16.99
C VAL A 165 15.88 -16.05 17.19
N ALA A 166 15.16 -16.47 18.23
CA ALA A 166 14.85 -17.89 18.45
C ALA A 166 14.01 -18.47 17.30
N ILE A 167 13.00 -17.74 16.82
CA ILE A 167 12.20 -18.14 15.65
C ILE A 167 13.08 -18.28 14.41
N GLY A 168 13.97 -17.33 14.15
CA GLY A 168 14.87 -17.40 13.00
C GLY A 168 15.88 -18.55 13.10
N LEU A 169 16.42 -18.83 14.29
CA LEU A 169 17.30 -19.99 14.52
C LEU A 169 16.54 -21.32 14.37
N LEU A 170 15.32 -21.41 14.86
CA LEU A 170 14.45 -22.59 14.67
C LEU A 170 14.11 -22.79 13.19
N ALA A 171 13.80 -21.71 12.47
CA ALA A 171 13.57 -21.75 11.02
C ALA A 171 14.82 -22.24 10.28
N LEU A 172 16.00 -21.73 10.63
CA LEU A 172 17.27 -22.21 10.06
C LEU A 172 17.51 -23.69 10.37
N GLY A 173 17.27 -24.13 11.61
CA GLY A 173 17.37 -25.54 11.99
C GLY A 173 16.41 -26.43 11.20
N LEU A 174 15.16 -26.01 11.04
CA LEU A 174 14.16 -26.70 10.22
C LEU A 174 14.59 -26.82 8.75
N VAL A 175 15.10 -25.75 8.16
CA VAL A 175 15.61 -25.78 6.78
C VAL A 175 16.80 -26.74 6.67
N VAL A 176 17.78 -26.61 7.56
CA VAL A 176 18.99 -27.43 7.56
C VAL A 176 18.65 -28.92 7.73
N THR A 177 17.72 -29.25 8.63
CA THR A 177 17.25 -30.63 8.84
C THR A 177 16.46 -31.18 7.67
N GLN A 178 15.58 -30.38 7.05
CA GLN A 178 14.84 -30.77 5.84
C GLN A 178 15.77 -31.15 4.68
N PHE A 179 16.92 -30.49 4.57
CA PHE A 179 17.91 -30.79 3.54
C PHE A 179 18.97 -31.80 3.98
N GLY A 180 18.85 -32.43 5.16
CA GLY A 180 19.78 -33.48 5.60
C GLY A 180 21.15 -32.97 6.04
N GLY A 181 21.22 -31.71 6.51
CA GLY A 181 22.41 -31.11 7.09
C GLY A 181 22.88 -29.83 6.39
N LEU A 182 23.76 -29.08 7.05
CA LEU A 182 24.20 -27.75 6.60
C LEU A 182 24.91 -27.82 5.25
N LEU A 183 25.74 -28.86 5.05
CA LEU A 183 26.49 -29.04 3.81
C LEU A 183 25.56 -29.25 2.60
N ARG A 184 24.54 -30.09 2.77
CA ARG A 184 23.56 -30.36 1.72
C ARG A 184 22.63 -29.17 1.49
N TYR A 185 22.27 -28.43 2.54
CA TYR A 185 21.58 -27.15 2.40
C TYR A 185 22.39 -26.15 1.54
N VAL A 186 23.69 -25.99 1.81
CA VAL A 186 24.57 -25.11 1.01
C VAL A 186 24.67 -25.58 -0.44
N GLN A 187 24.76 -26.90 -0.70
CA GLN A 187 24.75 -27.43 -2.07
C GLN A 187 23.43 -27.13 -2.81
N VAL A 188 22.29 -27.25 -2.11
CA VAL A 188 20.98 -26.92 -2.67
C VAL A 188 20.88 -25.42 -2.99
N LEU A 189 21.36 -24.57 -2.10
CA LEU A 189 21.45 -23.12 -2.30
C LEU A 189 22.35 -22.75 -3.50
N ALA A 190 23.44 -23.47 -3.70
CA ALA A 190 24.43 -23.21 -4.74
C ALA A 190 24.01 -23.70 -6.14
N GLY A 191 23.24 -24.78 -6.25
CA GLY A 191 22.99 -25.42 -7.55
C GLY A 191 21.64 -26.11 -7.77
N GLN A 192 20.79 -26.30 -6.74
CA GLN A 192 19.51 -27.03 -6.87
C GLN A 192 18.33 -26.18 -6.37
N ARG A 193 18.23 -24.95 -6.87
CA ARG A 193 17.26 -23.95 -6.40
C ARG A 193 15.80 -24.35 -6.58
N GLU A 194 15.49 -25.25 -7.49
CA GLU A 194 14.13 -25.80 -7.66
C GLU A 194 13.61 -26.45 -6.37
N LEU A 195 14.51 -27.05 -5.58
CA LEU A 195 14.16 -27.63 -4.28
C LEU A 195 13.80 -26.57 -3.23
N LEU A 196 14.00 -25.28 -3.50
CA LEU A 196 13.61 -24.18 -2.60
C LEU A 196 12.23 -23.60 -2.94
N ALA A 197 11.57 -24.09 -4.01
CA ALA A 197 10.25 -23.62 -4.41
C ALA A 197 9.22 -23.78 -3.27
N GLY A 198 8.42 -22.73 -3.06
CA GLY A 198 7.40 -22.68 -1.99
C GLY A 198 7.95 -22.47 -0.57
N ARG A 199 9.27 -22.43 -0.37
CA ARG A 199 9.92 -22.29 0.96
C ARG A 199 10.41 -20.87 1.27
N GLY A 200 10.06 -19.88 0.45
CA GLY A 200 10.57 -18.50 0.56
C GLY A 200 10.32 -17.83 1.93
N TRP A 201 9.13 -18.04 2.52
CA TRP A 201 8.80 -17.50 3.85
C TRP A 201 9.67 -18.09 4.97
N LEU A 202 10.02 -19.37 4.86
CA LEU A 202 10.86 -20.05 5.86
C LEU A 202 12.30 -19.57 5.75
N LEU A 203 12.80 -19.37 4.53
CA LEU A 203 14.11 -18.77 4.27
C LEU A 203 14.18 -17.33 4.77
N LEU A 204 13.13 -16.53 4.55
CA LEU A 204 13.05 -15.16 5.10
C LEU A 204 13.25 -15.15 6.62
N LEU A 205 12.54 -16.02 7.35
CA LEU A 205 12.69 -16.12 8.81
C LEU A 205 14.09 -16.61 9.21
N ALA A 206 14.59 -17.65 8.53
CA ALA A 206 15.92 -18.22 8.77
C ALA A 206 17.06 -17.23 8.51
N GLU A 207 16.88 -16.28 7.61
CA GLU A 207 17.90 -15.31 7.20
C GLU A 207 17.82 -13.98 7.98
N SER A 208 16.73 -13.73 8.73
CA SER A 208 16.51 -12.45 9.42
C SER A 208 17.24 -12.33 10.77
N TRP A 209 17.53 -13.44 11.44
CA TRP A 209 18.09 -13.42 12.81
C TRP A 209 19.48 -12.79 12.95
N PRO A 210 20.43 -12.86 11.99
CA PRO A 210 21.77 -12.28 12.20
C PRO A 210 21.72 -10.77 12.40
N MET A 211 20.91 -10.06 11.61
CA MET A 211 20.73 -8.61 11.74
C MET A 211 20.02 -8.25 13.05
N LEU A 212 19.00 -9.00 13.43
CA LEU A 212 18.30 -8.80 14.70
C LEU A 212 19.24 -8.98 15.91
N LEU A 213 20.06 -10.03 15.88
CA LEU A 213 21.08 -10.29 16.90
C LEU A 213 22.12 -9.17 16.91
N PHE A 214 22.59 -8.73 15.75
CA PHE A 214 23.55 -7.63 15.64
C PHE A 214 23.00 -6.34 16.28
N ILE A 215 21.76 -5.96 15.98
CA ILE A 215 21.09 -4.80 16.58
C ILE A 215 20.99 -4.95 18.10
N ALA A 216 20.54 -6.11 18.59
CA ALA A 216 20.42 -6.37 20.03
C ALA A 216 21.78 -6.26 20.74
N VAL A 217 22.81 -6.95 20.25
CA VAL A 217 24.16 -6.91 20.83
C VAL A 217 24.72 -5.48 20.80
N THR A 218 24.53 -4.76 19.70
CA THR A 218 25.00 -3.38 19.56
C THR A 218 24.35 -2.45 20.59
N LEU A 219 23.05 -2.60 20.85
CA LEU A 219 22.34 -1.79 21.84
C LEU A 219 22.71 -2.16 23.28
N LEU A 220 22.83 -3.45 23.60
CA LEU A 220 23.14 -3.94 24.95
C LEU A 220 24.61 -3.68 25.35
N ALA A 221 25.53 -3.92 24.42
CA ALA A 221 26.96 -3.74 24.65
C ALA A 221 27.45 -2.34 24.25
N ARG A 222 26.55 -1.39 23.99
CA ARG A 222 26.86 -0.05 23.46
C ARG A 222 28.00 0.65 24.19
N LYS A 223 27.99 0.64 25.53
CA LYS A 223 29.05 1.26 26.35
C LYS A 223 30.41 0.60 26.13
N LYS A 224 30.46 -0.74 26.10
CA LYS A 224 31.70 -1.53 25.88
C LYS A 224 32.23 -1.34 24.46
N LEU A 225 31.34 -1.36 23.47
CA LEU A 225 31.69 -1.17 22.06
C LEU A 225 32.21 0.25 21.79
N ARG A 226 31.65 1.27 22.43
CA ARG A 226 32.19 2.65 22.38
C ARG A 226 33.58 2.77 22.99
N ALA A 227 33.88 1.98 24.01
CA ALA A 227 35.19 2.00 24.68
C ALA A 227 36.28 1.25 23.89
N SER A 228 35.91 0.38 22.94
CA SER A 228 36.86 -0.45 22.20
C SER A 228 36.53 -0.55 20.71
N ASN A 229 37.37 0.08 19.89
CA ASN A 229 37.31 -0.06 18.44
C ASN A 229 37.51 -1.51 18.00
N VAL A 230 38.35 -2.27 18.70
CA VAL A 230 38.59 -3.70 18.42
C VAL A 230 37.32 -4.50 18.63
N ALA A 231 36.56 -4.26 19.71
CA ALA A 231 35.31 -4.94 19.96
C ALA A 231 34.24 -4.61 18.90
N THR A 232 34.19 -3.35 18.45
CA THR A 232 33.28 -2.92 17.38
C THR A 232 33.64 -3.58 16.04
N ILE A 233 34.93 -3.61 15.68
CA ILE A 233 35.41 -4.27 14.47
C ILE A 233 35.15 -5.78 14.53
N ALA A 234 35.43 -6.43 15.65
CA ALA A 234 35.16 -7.85 15.86
C ALA A 234 33.67 -8.18 15.73
N LEU A 235 32.78 -7.32 16.24
CA LEU A 235 31.33 -7.47 16.08
C LEU A 235 30.91 -7.39 14.61
N ILE A 236 31.41 -6.41 13.86
CA ILE A 236 31.11 -6.25 12.42
C ILE A 236 31.62 -7.44 11.62
N ILE A 237 32.85 -7.91 11.89
CA ILE A 237 33.45 -9.08 11.21
C ILE A 237 32.65 -10.34 11.56
N GLY A 238 32.31 -10.55 12.83
CA GLY A 238 31.50 -11.68 13.26
C GLY A 238 30.12 -11.68 12.59
N PHE A 239 29.46 -10.51 12.53
CA PHE A 239 28.21 -10.35 11.79
C PHE A 239 28.37 -10.68 10.31
N LEU A 240 29.41 -10.16 9.65
CA LEU A 240 29.68 -10.42 8.23
C LEU A 240 29.84 -11.91 7.94
N ILE A 241 30.60 -12.64 8.77
CA ILE A 241 30.81 -14.08 8.65
C ILE A 241 29.50 -14.84 8.80
N VAL A 242 28.71 -14.52 9.84
CA VAL A 242 27.42 -15.16 10.08
C VAL A 242 26.44 -14.87 8.95
N GLN A 243 26.30 -13.61 8.54
CA GLN A 243 25.42 -13.19 7.46
C GLN A 243 25.78 -13.86 6.12
N PHE A 244 27.09 -13.91 5.81
CA PHE A 244 27.58 -14.58 4.61
C PHE A 244 27.26 -16.08 4.63
N THR A 245 27.43 -16.73 5.79
CA THR A 245 27.17 -18.17 5.94
C THR A 245 25.68 -18.50 5.85
N VAL A 246 24.82 -17.67 6.46
CA VAL A 246 23.37 -17.92 6.54
C VAL A 246 22.66 -17.61 5.21
N SER A 247 22.99 -16.47 4.57
CA SER A 247 22.28 -15.98 3.38
C SER A 247 23.19 -15.77 2.17
N GLY A 248 24.43 -15.30 2.39
CA GLY A 248 25.38 -15.01 1.31
C GLY A 248 25.75 -16.21 0.42
N LEU A 249 25.68 -17.45 0.91
CA LEU A 249 25.95 -18.66 0.12
C LEU A 249 24.85 -19.01 -0.89
N ARG A 250 23.71 -18.32 -0.87
CA ARG A 250 22.56 -18.54 -1.78
C ARG A 250 22.78 -18.08 -3.22
N GLY A 251 23.96 -17.57 -3.57
CA GLY A 251 24.27 -17.06 -4.90
C GLY A 251 23.78 -15.63 -5.16
N SER A 252 23.53 -14.86 -4.10
CA SER A 252 23.31 -13.41 -4.14
C SER A 252 24.24 -12.69 -3.18
N ARG A 253 25.23 -11.94 -3.71
CA ARG A 253 26.08 -11.06 -2.90
C ARG A 253 25.32 -9.92 -2.22
N ALA A 254 24.16 -9.54 -2.76
CA ALA A 254 23.34 -8.46 -2.22
C ALA A 254 22.90 -8.75 -0.77
N GLU A 255 22.67 -10.02 -0.46
CA GLU A 255 22.34 -10.51 0.88
C GLU A 255 23.46 -10.37 1.92
N THR A 256 24.68 -10.10 1.45
CA THR A 256 25.83 -9.81 2.31
C THR A 256 26.14 -8.32 2.30
N VAL A 257 26.18 -7.71 1.12
CA VAL A 257 26.58 -6.30 0.94
C VAL A 257 25.58 -5.34 1.60
N TRP A 258 24.27 -5.50 1.37
CA TRP A 258 23.27 -4.58 1.92
C TRP A 258 23.16 -4.68 3.44
N PRO A 259 23.05 -5.87 4.06
CA PRO A 259 23.05 -5.96 5.51
C PRO A 259 24.33 -5.43 6.13
N THR A 260 25.49 -5.60 5.48
CA THR A 260 26.75 -5.01 5.96
C THR A 260 26.72 -3.47 5.90
N ALA A 261 26.19 -2.89 4.83
CA ALA A 261 26.02 -1.44 4.73
C ALA A 261 25.08 -0.90 5.82
N ILE A 262 23.96 -1.60 6.09
CA ILE A 262 23.02 -1.27 7.16
C ILE A 262 23.68 -1.40 8.54
N ALA A 263 24.46 -2.46 8.76
CA ALA A 263 25.20 -2.67 10.01
C ALA A 263 26.21 -1.54 10.26
N LEU A 264 26.95 -1.12 9.24
CA LEU A 264 27.87 0.02 9.32
C LEU A 264 27.14 1.33 9.60
N ALA A 265 26.00 1.57 8.95
CA ALA A 265 25.15 2.73 9.23
C ALA A 265 24.64 2.71 10.68
N PHE A 266 24.22 1.55 11.17
CA PHE A 266 23.76 1.40 12.54
C PHE A 266 24.89 1.64 13.55
N VAL A 267 26.09 1.13 13.31
CA VAL A 267 27.27 1.42 14.14
C VAL A 267 27.61 2.91 14.11
N HIS A 268 27.57 3.55 12.93
CA HIS A 268 27.83 4.98 12.78
C HIS A 268 26.86 5.83 13.61
N LEU A 269 25.58 5.46 13.64
CA LEU A 269 24.53 6.19 14.36
C LEU A 269 24.48 5.85 15.87
N ALA A 270 24.64 4.58 16.22
CA ALA A 270 24.43 4.09 17.59
C ALA A 270 25.72 4.11 18.42
N ILE A 271 26.87 3.75 17.85
CA ILE A 271 28.11 3.46 18.58
C ILE A 271 29.08 4.64 18.46
N THR A 272 29.80 4.72 17.34
CA THR A 272 30.86 5.70 17.09
C THR A 272 30.78 6.17 15.64
N ARG A 273 31.03 7.46 15.41
CA ARG A 273 31.06 8.00 14.05
C ARG A 273 32.22 7.39 13.27
N ILE A 274 31.87 6.68 12.20
CA ILE A 274 32.85 6.11 11.27
C ILE A 274 33.44 7.24 10.42
N SER A 275 34.75 7.21 10.17
CA SER A 275 35.40 8.20 9.30
C SER A 275 35.21 7.87 7.81
N ARG A 276 35.29 8.88 6.95
CA ARG A 276 35.20 8.70 5.48
C ARG A 276 36.26 7.73 4.93
N ARG A 277 37.48 7.77 5.50
CA ARG A 277 38.57 6.88 5.10
C ARG A 277 38.23 5.40 5.33
N VAL A 278 37.60 5.10 6.47
CA VAL A 278 37.16 3.73 6.79
C VAL A 278 36.04 3.29 5.86
N ILE A 279 35.11 4.17 5.50
CA ILE A 279 34.04 3.85 4.55
C ILE A 279 34.58 3.61 3.14
N ILE A 280 35.53 4.42 2.69
CA ILE A 280 36.21 4.19 1.40
C ILE A 280 36.93 2.83 1.42
N ALA A 281 37.67 2.51 2.49
CA ALA A 281 38.30 1.20 2.64
C ALA A 281 37.27 0.06 2.63
N ALA A 282 36.13 0.22 3.32
CA ALA A 282 35.05 -0.75 3.33
C ALA A 282 34.43 -0.94 1.94
N LEU A 283 34.20 0.14 1.18
CA LEU A 283 33.70 0.08 -0.20
C LEU A 283 34.69 -0.62 -1.14
N LEU A 284 35.99 -0.39 -0.98
CA LEU A 284 37.03 -1.11 -1.73
C LEU A 284 37.02 -2.61 -1.42
N ILE A 285 36.94 -2.98 -0.14
CA ILE A 285 36.83 -4.38 0.29
C ILE A 285 35.55 -5.02 -0.26
N LEU A 286 34.40 -4.34 -0.16
CA LEU A 286 33.12 -4.83 -0.69
C LEU A 286 33.14 -4.94 -2.22
N THR A 287 33.88 -4.09 -2.91
CA THR A 287 34.09 -4.19 -4.36
C THR A 287 34.97 -5.38 -4.72
N GLY A 288 36.06 -5.61 -3.99
CA GLY A 288 36.88 -6.82 -4.14
C GLY A 288 36.08 -8.10 -3.86
N PHE A 289 35.28 -8.11 -2.79
CA PHE A 289 34.34 -9.18 -2.49
C PHE A 289 33.32 -9.39 -3.62
N SER A 290 32.71 -8.31 -4.13
CA SER A 290 31.72 -8.39 -5.22
C SER A 290 32.31 -8.87 -6.55
N TYR A 291 33.60 -8.57 -6.79
CA TYR A 291 34.36 -9.09 -7.91
C TYR A 291 34.59 -10.60 -7.76
N ALA A 292 35.18 -11.03 -6.64
CA ALA A 292 35.48 -12.42 -6.33
C ALA A 292 34.22 -13.31 -6.28
N TYR A 293 33.16 -12.81 -5.64
CA TYR A 293 31.87 -13.49 -5.55
C TYR A 293 31.24 -13.71 -6.92
N GLY A 294 31.49 -12.81 -7.87
CA GLY A 294 31.03 -12.97 -9.25
C GLY A 294 31.53 -14.28 -9.87
N PHE A 295 32.81 -14.62 -9.66
CA PHE A 295 33.39 -15.89 -10.12
C PHE A 295 32.71 -17.08 -9.45
N TYR A 296 32.54 -17.04 -8.13
CA TYR A 296 31.82 -18.06 -7.35
C TYR A 296 30.42 -18.31 -7.91
N LYS A 297 29.68 -17.25 -8.25
CA LYS A 297 28.33 -17.39 -8.79
C LYS A 297 28.30 -18.06 -10.17
N THR A 298 29.24 -17.75 -11.05
CA THR A 298 29.28 -18.31 -12.41
C THR A 298 29.82 -19.74 -12.48
N ALA A 299 30.81 -20.09 -11.66
CA ALA A 299 31.48 -21.39 -11.73
C ALA A 299 31.18 -22.30 -10.52
N GLY A 300 30.42 -21.85 -9.54
CA GLY A 300 30.00 -22.64 -8.38
C GLY A 300 31.18 -23.21 -7.59
N ALA A 301 31.10 -24.49 -7.23
CA ALA A 301 32.15 -25.20 -6.51
C ALA A 301 33.45 -25.38 -7.32
N GLN A 302 33.37 -25.34 -8.66
CA GLN A 302 34.53 -25.53 -9.56
C GLN A 302 35.52 -24.36 -9.50
N VAL A 303 35.14 -23.22 -8.91
CA VAL A 303 36.06 -22.10 -8.65
C VAL A 303 37.21 -22.50 -7.72
N LEU A 304 36.95 -23.39 -6.75
CA LEU A 304 38.02 -23.88 -5.87
C LEU A 304 39.00 -24.77 -6.64
N ASP A 305 38.51 -25.58 -7.58
CA ASP A 305 39.37 -26.42 -8.43
C ASP A 305 40.23 -25.57 -9.36
N LEU A 306 39.64 -24.52 -9.97
CA LEU A 306 40.37 -23.53 -10.78
C LEU A 306 41.40 -22.73 -9.95
N ALA A 307 41.06 -22.34 -8.73
CA ALA A 307 41.99 -21.64 -7.85
C ALA A 307 43.15 -22.55 -7.39
N ASN A 308 42.86 -23.83 -7.12
CA ASN A 308 43.85 -24.82 -6.71
C ASN A 308 44.81 -25.20 -7.84
N GLN A 309 44.37 -25.12 -9.11
CA GLN A 309 45.21 -25.35 -10.29
C GLN A 309 46.18 -24.20 -10.60
N ARG A 310 46.34 -23.21 -9.70
CA ARG A 310 47.15 -21.99 -9.91
C ARG A 310 46.80 -21.26 -11.22
N THR A 311 45.54 -21.32 -11.62
CA THR A 311 45.08 -20.68 -12.85
C THR A 311 45.11 -19.15 -12.68
N THR A 312 45.68 -18.42 -13.65
CA THR A 312 45.77 -16.95 -13.60
C THR A 312 44.37 -16.31 -13.66
N LEU A 313 44.16 -15.17 -12.98
CA LEU A 313 42.91 -14.40 -13.00
C LEU A 313 42.36 -14.11 -14.41
N GLN A 314 43.24 -13.96 -15.41
CA GLN A 314 42.85 -13.76 -16.80
C GLN A 314 42.15 -14.99 -17.41
N MET A 315 42.62 -16.20 -17.11
CA MET A 315 41.99 -17.43 -17.58
C MET A 315 40.64 -17.67 -16.90
N MET A 316 40.55 -17.39 -15.58
CA MET A 316 39.26 -17.44 -14.87
C MET A 316 38.27 -16.41 -15.44
N SER A 317 38.75 -15.19 -15.75
CA SER A 317 37.95 -14.15 -16.41
C SER A 317 37.50 -14.57 -17.82
N ALA A 318 38.34 -15.25 -18.59
CA ALA A 318 38.00 -15.73 -19.93
C ALA A 318 36.93 -16.84 -19.86
N GLN A 319 37.05 -17.78 -18.92
CA GLN A 319 36.12 -18.89 -18.78
C GLN A 319 34.76 -18.49 -18.18
N THR A 320 34.76 -17.65 -17.15
CA THR A 320 33.52 -17.18 -16.50
C THR A 320 32.91 -15.96 -17.19
N GLY A 321 33.70 -15.32 -18.06
CA GLY A 321 33.44 -13.99 -18.58
C GLY A 321 33.53 -12.89 -17.50
N ARG A 322 33.86 -13.15 -16.24
CA ARG A 322 33.79 -12.12 -15.20
C ARG A 322 34.95 -11.12 -15.33
N SER A 323 34.66 -9.82 -15.55
CA SER A 323 35.66 -8.76 -15.63
C SER A 323 35.38 -7.58 -14.69
N PHE A 324 36.39 -6.75 -14.43
CA PHE A 324 36.22 -5.53 -13.64
C PHE A 324 35.28 -4.54 -14.34
N THR A 325 35.39 -4.43 -15.68
CA THR A 325 34.49 -3.62 -16.51
C THR A 325 33.03 -4.01 -16.31
N LEU A 326 32.73 -5.31 -16.32
CA LEU A 326 31.37 -5.81 -16.08
C LEU A 326 30.90 -5.46 -14.66
N LEU A 327 31.75 -5.56 -13.63
CA LEU A 327 31.39 -5.14 -12.28
C LEU A 327 31.03 -3.64 -12.23
N VAL A 328 31.84 -2.77 -12.83
CA VAL A 328 31.61 -1.31 -12.76
C VAL A 328 30.41 -0.88 -13.60
N LEU A 329 30.25 -1.45 -14.80
CA LEU A 329 29.24 -1.01 -15.76
C LEU A 329 27.90 -1.74 -15.66
N GLU A 330 27.91 -3.06 -15.43
CA GLU A 330 26.65 -3.82 -15.25
C GLU A 330 26.21 -3.82 -13.81
N ASP A 331 27.08 -4.26 -12.90
CA ASP A 331 26.63 -4.51 -11.53
C ASP A 331 26.40 -3.22 -10.76
N TYR A 332 27.25 -2.22 -10.95
CA TYR A 332 27.16 -0.92 -10.28
C TYR A 332 26.53 0.19 -11.14
N GLY A 333 26.56 0.07 -12.47
CA GLY A 333 26.12 1.12 -13.40
C GLY A 333 24.73 0.93 -13.98
N ARG A 334 24.46 -0.23 -14.60
CA ARG A 334 23.21 -0.55 -15.34
C ARG A 334 22.86 0.39 -16.50
N ALA A 335 23.77 1.29 -16.90
CA ALA A 335 23.55 2.23 -17.99
C ALA A 335 23.22 1.51 -19.31
N GLY A 336 23.91 0.41 -19.63
CA GLY A 336 23.63 -0.39 -20.84
C GLY A 336 22.25 -1.04 -20.84
N THR A 337 21.84 -1.62 -19.71
CA THR A 337 20.48 -2.17 -19.57
C THR A 337 19.43 -1.08 -19.77
N GLN A 338 19.64 0.11 -19.19
CA GLN A 338 18.70 1.22 -19.30
C GLN A 338 18.66 1.80 -20.72
N ALA A 339 19.82 1.94 -21.38
CA ALA A 339 19.92 2.39 -22.76
C ALA A 339 19.21 1.42 -23.71
N LEU A 340 19.35 0.11 -23.51
CA LEU A 340 18.64 -0.91 -24.27
C LEU A 340 17.13 -0.80 -24.11
N VAL A 341 16.64 -0.54 -22.89
CA VAL A 341 15.21 -0.33 -22.66
C VAL A 341 14.73 0.90 -23.44
N VAL A 342 15.49 2.00 -23.41
CA VAL A 342 15.14 3.21 -24.16
C VAL A 342 15.14 2.97 -25.68
N ASP A 343 16.14 2.26 -26.21
CA ASP A 343 16.20 1.88 -27.64
C ASP A 343 15.01 1.02 -28.06
N ARG A 344 14.64 0.03 -27.25
CA ARG A 344 13.46 -0.80 -27.53
C ARG A 344 12.18 0.03 -27.53
N LEU A 345 12.04 0.96 -26.59
CA LEU A 345 10.88 1.85 -26.51
C LEU A 345 10.81 2.82 -27.67
N SER A 346 11.94 3.37 -28.14
CA SER A 346 11.95 4.23 -29.33
C SER A 346 11.56 3.47 -30.60
N ARG A 347 11.81 2.16 -30.64
CA ARG A 347 11.37 1.24 -31.71
C ARG A 347 9.93 0.72 -31.55
N GLY A 348 9.18 1.21 -30.56
CA GLY A 348 7.77 0.86 -30.35
C GLY A 348 7.51 -0.40 -29.53
N ALA A 349 8.49 -0.90 -28.78
CA ALA A 349 8.26 -2.00 -27.84
C ALA A 349 7.28 -1.60 -26.73
N GLU A 350 6.45 -2.53 -26.29
CA GLU A 350 5.54 -2.29 -25.16
C GLU A 350 6.28 -2.29 -23.82
N LEU A 351 5.91 -1.33 -22.95
CA LEU A 351 6.45 -1.23 -21.60
C LEU A 351 5.97 -2.42 -20.75
N SER A 352 6.90 -3.15 -20.15
CA SER A 352 6.55 -4.16 -19.14
C SER A 352 6.16 -3.56 -17.78
N TRP A 353 5.88 -2.25 -17.68
CA TRP A 353 5.44 -1.50 -16.49
C TRP A 353 6.14 -1.85 -15.16
N GLY A 354 7.44 -2.12 -15.20
CA GLY A 354 8.19 -2.49 -14.00
C GLY A 354 7.88 -3.90 -13.49
N ALA A 355 7.48 -4.85 -14.35
CA ALA A 355 7.30 -6.27 -14.07
C ALA A 355 8.38 -6.87 -13.15
N THR A 356 9.61 -6.37 -13.24
CA THR A 356 10.76 -6.85 -12.46
C THR A 356 10.95 -6.16 -11.09
N TYR A 357 10.42 -4.96 -10.87
CA TYR A 357 10.63 -4.16 -9.64
C TYR A 357 9.32 -3.85 -8.91
N LEU A 358 8.32 -3.40 -9.66
CA LEU A 358 6.96 -3.24 -9.17
C LEU A 358 6.22 -4.56 -9.15
N GLY A 359 6.60 -5.57 -9.94
CA GLY A 359 5.94 -6.89 -9.92
C GLY A 359 5.92 -7.54 -8.54
N ASP A 360 7.00 -7.45 -7.76
CA ASP A 360 7.05 -8.01 -6.40
C ASP A 360 6.18 -7.25 -5.39
N VAL A 361 6.05 -5.93 -5.56
CA VAL A 361 5.16 -5.08 -4.74
C VAL A 361 3.71 -5.22 -5.21
N ALA A 362 3.48 -5.35 -6.52
CA ALA A 362 2.19 -5.52 -7.17
C ALA A 362 1.59 -6.91 -6.88
N ARG A 363 2.42 -7.95 -6.66
CA ARG A 363 1.97 -9.24 -6.12
C ARG A 363 1.31 -9.13 -4.74
N LEU A 364 1.58 -8.06 -4.00
CA LEU A 364 0.89 -7.78 -2.73
C LEU A 364 -0.45 -7.06 -2.92
N ALA A 365 -0.69 -6.49 -4.12
CA ALA A 365 -1.95 -5.88 -4.50
C ALA A 365 -2.84 -6.92 -5.22
N PRO A 366 -4.16 -6.92 -4.99
CA PRO A 366 -5.08 -7.73 -5.79
C PRO A 366 -4.96 -7.42 -7.28
N ASP A 367 -4.98 -8.45 -8.14
CA ASP A 367 -4.85 -8.31 -9.61
C ASP A 367 -5.88 -7.35 -10.22
N MET A 368 -7.01 -7.15 -9.53
CA MET A 368 -8.06 -6.20 -9.93
C MET A 368 -7.63 -4.73 -9.84
N LEU A 369 -6.62 -4.41 -9.02
CA LEU A 369 -6.09 -3.04 -8.83
C LEU A 369 -4.79 -2.81 -9.62
N ILE A 370 -3.94 -3.83 -9.72
CA ILE A 370 -2.70 -3.78 -10.50
C ILE A 370 -2.62 -5.09 -11.29
N PRO A 371 -2.93 -5.10 -12.59
CA PRO A 371 -2.73 -6.26 -13.44
C PRO A 371 -1.23 -6.61 -13.42
N THR A 372 -0.87 -7.74 -12.81
CA THR A 372 0.52 -8.20 -12.82
C THR A 372 0.83 -8.84 -14.18
N PRO A 373 1.90 -8.42 -14.88
CA PRO A 373 2.33 -9.11 -16.09
C PRO A 373 2.74 -10.54 -15.70
N SER A 374 2.22 -11.52 -16.44
CA SER A 374 2.41 -12.97 -16.21
C SER A 374 3.80 -13.48 -16.56
N ASN A 375 4.65 -12.69 -17.22
CA ASN A 375 5.92 -13.18 -17.75
C ASN A 375 6.95 -13.27 -16.62
N ASP A 376 7.22 -14.49 -16.14
CA ASP A 376 8.32 -14.75 -15.22
C ASP A 376 9.65 -14.35 -15.88
N LYS A 377 10.63 -13.97 -15.06
CA LYS A 377 11.99 -13.61 -15.49
C LYS A 377 12.62 -14.67 -16.41
N VAL A 378 12.22 -15.93 -16.21
CA VAL A 378 12.60 -17.08 -17.03
C VAL A 378 12.08 -16.94 -18.46
N ALA A 379 10.80 -16.64 -18.64
CA ALA A 379 10.18 -16.51 -19.96
C ALA A 379 10.83 -15.39 -20.78
N ALA A 380 11.02 -14.21 -20.16
CA ALA A 380 11.73 -13.09 -20.78
C ALA A 380 13.20 -13.41 -21.10
N GLY A 381 13.88 -14.20 -20.26
CA GLY A 381 15.25 -14.67 -20.51
C GLY A 381 15.34 -15.69 -21.66
N THR A 382 14.35 -16.57 -21.79
CA THR A 382 14.27 -17.55 -22.87
C THR A 382 14.00 -16.89 -24.22
N GLU A 383 13.07 -15.95 -24.29
CA GLU A 383 12.77 -15.17 -25.50
C GLU A 383 14.02 -14.44 -26.02
N LEU A 384 14.69 -13.73 -25.11
CA LEU A 384 15.84 -12.89 -25.43
C LEU A 384 17.04 -13.72 -25.95
N LEU A 385 17.33 -14.88 -25.33
CA LEU A 385 18.38 -15.78 -25.81
C LEU A 385 17.99 -16.51 -27.10
N HIS A 386 16.70 -16.77 -27.32
CA HIS A 386 16.23 -17.41 -28.53
C HIS A 386 16.34 -16.47 -29.75
N ALA A 387 15.99 -15.20 -29.58
CA ALA A 387 16.15 -14.17 -30.62
C ALA A 387 17.61 -14.03 -31.09
N ASP A 388 18.57 -14.29 -30.20
CA ASP A 388 20.02 -14.31 -30.48
C ASP A 388 20.51 -15.63 -31.13
N GLY A 389 19.62 -16.56 -31.48
CA GLY A 389 19.96 -17.82 -32.16
C GLY A 389 20.64 -18.87 -31.26
N VAL A 390 20.58 -18.71 -29.94
CA VAL A 390 21.20 -19.63 -28.98
C VAL A 390 20.45 -20.97 -28.94
N GLN A 391 21.18 -22.09 -28.83
CA GLN A 391 20.55 -23.41 -28.78
C GLN A 391 19.76 -23.62 -27.48
N ASN A 392 18.62 -24.31 -27.55
CA ASN A 392 17.72 -24.51 -26.40
C ASN A 392 18.38 -25.18 -25.20
N SER A 393 19.37 -26.04 -25.44
CA SER A 393 20.21 -26.62 -24.39
C SER A 393 20.94 -25.57 -23.59
N GLU A 394 21.51 -24.61 -24.29
CA GLU A 394 22.28 -23.52 -23.70
C GLU A 394 21.35 -22.45 -23.09
N ILE A 395 20.17 -22.22 -23.68
CA ILE A 395 19.14 -21.38 -23.06
C ILE A 395 18.66 -21.98 -21.74
N ALA A 396 18.42 -23.29 -21.70
CA ALA A 396 18.00 -24.01 -20.49
C ALA A 396 19.01 -23.84 -19.36
N ASP A 397 20.30 -24.03 -19.67
CA ASP A 397 21.39 -23.88 -18.73
C ASP A 397 21.56 -22.42 -18.26
N ARG A 398 21.38 -21.45 -19.16
CA ARG A 398 21.53 -20.00 -18.87
C ARG A 398 20.37 -19.42 -18.06
N VAL A 399 19.14 -19.85 -18.34
CA VAL A 399 17.93 -19.35 -17.68
C VAL A 399 17.65 -20.14 -16.39
N GLY A 400 18.22 -21.33 -16.25
CA GLY A 400 18.07 -22.18 -15.07
C GLY A 400 16.76 -22.95 -15.06
N VAL A 401 16.34 -23.45 -16.22
CA VAL A 401 15.14 -24.29 -16.39
C VAL A 401 15.44 -25.49 -17.27
N SER A 402 14.59 -26.51 -17.25
CA SER A 402 14.77 -27.71 -18.06
C SER A 402 14.57 -27.43 -19.57
N ARG A 403 15.30 -28.15 -20.43
CA ARG A 403 15.15 -28.07 -21.91
C ARG A 403 13.70 -28.20 -22.39
N PRO A 404 12.87 -29.13 -21.86
CA PRO A 404 11.46 -29.22 -22.25
C PRO A 404 10.65 -27.96 -21.93
N THR A 405 11.04 -27.24 -20.87
CA THR A 405 10.41 -25.97 -20.50
C THR A 405 10.74 -24.93 -21.55
N VAL A 406 12.03 -24.76 -21.90
CA VAL A 406 12.46 -23.86 -22.99
C VAL A 406 11.75 -24.18 -24.30
N ASN A 407 11.66 -25.45 -24.68
CA ASN A 407 10.95 -25.87 -25.90
C ASN A 407 9.47 -25.45 -25.84
N ARG A 408 8.77 -25.73 -24.73
CA ARG A 408 7.36 -25.33 -24.57
C ARG A 408 7.15 -23.82 -24.70
N TRP A 409 8.02 -23.03 -24.07
CA TRP A 409 7.96 -21.57 -24.14
C TRP A 409 8.24 -21.07 -25.56
N ARG A 410 9.17 -21.70 -26.28
CA ARG A 410 9.42 -21.42 -27.69
C ARG A 410 8.24 -21.77 -28.59
N ASP A 411 7.69 -22.97 -28.44
CA ASP A 411 6.56 -23.42 -29.26
C ASP A 411 5.36 -22.46 -29.09
N ARG A 412 5.14 -21.98 -27.87
CA ARG A 412 4.10 -20.98 -27.58
C ARG A 412 4.44 -19.59 -28.13
N TYR A 413 5.70 -19.18 -28.08
CA TYR A 413 6.16 -17.92 -28.66
C TYR A 413 6.06 -17.94 -30.20
N GLU A 414 6.43 -19.04 -30.85
CA GLU A 414 6.28 -19.21 -32.29
C GLU A 414 4.80 -19.20 -32.71
N ALA A 415 3.91 -19.74 -31.87
CA ALA A 415 2.47 -19.79 -32.16
C ALA A 415 1.74 -18.46 -31.90
N SER A 416 2.08 -17.73 -30.84
CA SER A 416 1.28 -16.61 -30.32
C SER A 416 2.11 -15.37 -29.94
N GLY A 417 3.40 -15.33 -30.26
CA GLY A 417 4.31 -14.25 -29.88
C GLY A 417 4.44 -14.10 -28.36
N ILE A 418 4.58 -12.87 -27.90
CA ILE A 418 4.73 -12.54 -26.47
C ILE A 418 3.51 -13.01 -25.65
N ASP A 419 2.31 -13.03 -26.24
CA ASP A 419 1.08 -13.49 -25.56
C ASP A 419 1.08 -14.99 -25.28
N GLY A 420 1.87 -15.77 -26.04
CA GLY A 420 2.10 -17.20 -25.77
C GLY A 420 2.97 -17.44 -24.52
N LEU A 421 3.63 -16.41 -24.00
CA LEU A 421 4.44 -16.47 -22.79
C LEU A 421 3.61 -16.16 -21.51
N VAL A 422 2.30 -16.10 -21.62
CA VAL A 422 1.41 -15.97 -20.45
C VAL A 422 1.16 -17.35 -19.85
N ASP A 423 1.22 -17.47 -18.51
CA ASP A 423 0.76 -18.68 -17.83
C ASP A 423 -0.73 -18.89 -18.12
N GLU A 424 -1.05 -19.97 -18.84
CA GLU A 424 -2.45 -20.33 -19.15
C GLU A 424 -3.25 -20.50 -17.84
N GLU A 425 -4.51 -20.08 -17.89
CA GLU A 425 -5.44 -20.24 -16.78
C GLU A 425 -5.54 -21.75 -16.45
N ARG A 426 -5.02 -22.13 -15.27
CA ARG A 426 -4.96 -23.55 -14.88
C ARG A 426 -6.36 -24.13 -14.96
N SER A 427 -6.51 -25.32 -15.56
CA SER A 427 -7.77 -26.04 -15.49
C SER A 427 -8.04 -26.35 -14.02
N GLY A 428 -8.92 -25.56 -13.40
CA GLY A 428 -9.39 -25.82 -12.05
C GLY A 428 -10.08 -27.18 -12.00
N ARG A 429 -10.38 -27.66 -10.78
CA ARG A 429 -11.22 -28.85 -10.60
C ARG A 429 -12.49 -28.71 -11.47
N PRO A 430 -12.83 -29.70 -12.31
CA PRO A 430 -14.03 -29.65 -13.15
C PRO A 430 -15.25 -29.28 -12.30
N ARG A 431 -16.05 -28.33 -12.78
CA ARG A 431 -17.25 -27.90 -12.07
C ARG A 431 -18.26 -29.05 -12.06
N GLU A 432 -18.68 -29.47 -10.88
CA GLU A 432 -19.62 -30.59 -10.72
C GLU A 432 -21.08 -30.20 -11.02
N ILE A 433 -21.44 -28.90 -10.94
CA ILE A 433 -22.80 -28.38 -11.24
C ILE A 433 -22.72 -27.08 -12.03
N ASP A 434 -23.57 -26.94 -13.05
CA ASP A 434 -23.73 -25.71 -13.81
C ASP A 434 -24.51 -24.67 -12.98
N PRO A 435 -24.04 -23.41 -12.88
CA PRO A 435 -24.79 -22.36 -12.20
C PRO A 435 -26.22 -22.13 -12.70
N SER A 436 -26.54 -22.48 -13.94
CA SER A 436 -27.89 -22.40 -14.51
C SER A 436 -28.88 -23.38 -13.85
N ASP A 437 -28.42 -24.55 -13.41
CA ASP A 437 -29.24 -25.52 -12.67
C ASP A 437 -29.66 -24.96 -11.31
N ILE A 438 -28.76 -24.22 -10.66
CA ILE A 438 -29.03 -23.54 -9.39
C ILE A 438 -30.12 -22.47 -9.58
N VAL A 439 -30.02 -21.67 -10.63
CA VAL A 439 -31.01 -20.62 -10.92
C VAL A 439 -32.37 -21.24 -11.22
N THR A 440 -32.41 -22.24 -12.10
CA THR A 440 -33.65 -22.93 -12.48
C THR A 440 -34.35 -23.54 -11.26
N ALA A 441 -33.59 -24.23 -10.39
CA ALA A 441 -34.13 -24.81 -9.17
C ALA A 441 -34.62 -23.73 -8.17
N THR A 442 -34.02 -22.54 -8.18
CA THR A 442 -34.43 -21.42 -7.32
C THR A 442 -35.77 -20.81 -7.75
N LEU A 443 -36.07 -20.81 -9.05
CA LEU A 443 -37.32 -20.23 -9.60
C LEU A 443 -38.55 -21.11 -9.36
N THR A 444 -38.35 -22.40 -9.11
CA THR A 444 -39.43 -23.32 -8.75
C THR A 444 -39.68 -23.27 -7.23
N PRO A 445 -40.94 -23.21 -6.76
CA PRO A 445 -41.24 -23.23 -5.33
C PRO A 445 -40.64 -24.46 -4.61
N PRO A 446 -40.25 -24.33 -3.32
CA PRO A 446 -39.79 -25.47 -2.53
C PRO A 446 -40.88 -26.54 -2.42
N PRO A 447 -40.53 -27.84 -2.42
CA PRO A 447 -41.48 -28.91 -2.18
C PRO A 447 -42.25 -28.72 -0.86
N ALA A 448 -43.57 -28.89 -0.89
CA ALA A 448 -44.45 -28.68 0.27
C ALA A 448 -44.02 -29.45 1.53
N ARG A 449 -43.39 -30.62 1.37
CA ARG A 449 -42.81 -31.44 2.45
C ARG A 449 -41.80 -30.70 3.33
N LEU A 450 -41.21 -29.61 2.85
CA LEU A 450 -40.22 -28.83 3.60
C LEU A 450 -40.87 -27.77 4.50
N GLY A 451 -42.16 -27.48 4.35
CA GLY A 451 -42.87 -26.49 5.16
C GLY A 451 -42.34 -25.05 5.03
N VAL A 452 -41.63 -24.73 3.94
CA VAL A 452 -41.05 -23.41 3.68
C VAL A 452 -41.67 -22.76 2.46
N THR A 453 -41.85 -21.44 2.52
CA THR A 453 -42.40 -20.64 1.41
C THR A 453 -41.34 -20.26 0.36
N HIS A 454 -40.06 -20.23 0.73
CA HIS A 454 -38.95 -19.84 -0.14
C HIS A 454 -37.70 -20.70 0.12
N TRP A 455 -36.82 -20.79 -0.87
CA TRP A 455 -35.54 -21.50 -0.72
C TRP A 455 -34.60 -20.76 0.24
N SER A 456 -34.02 -21.48 1.20
CA SER A 456 -32.80 -21.06 1.87
C SER A 456 -31.58 -21.62 1.13
N SER A 457 -30.43 -20.93 1.23
CA SER A 457 -29.20 -21.39 0.56
C SER A 457 -28.78 -22.79 1.02
N ARG A 458 -29.09 -23.17 2.26
CA ARG A 458 -28.82 -24.49 2.82
C ARG A 458 -29.80 -25.55 2.32
N LEU A 459 -31.09 -25.24 2.25
CA LEU A 459 -32.10 -26.20 1.76
C LEU A 459 -31.88 -26.52 0.27
N LEU A 460 -31.62 -25.49 -0.54
CA LEU A 460 -31.33 -25.69 -1.95
C LEU A 460 -30.00 -26.43 -2.17
N ALA A 461 -28.99 -26.15 -1.33
CA ALA A 461 -27.72 -26.87 -1.33
C ALA A 461 -27.88 -28.36 -0.99
N SER A 462 -28.69 -28.70 0.02
CA SER A 462 -29.00 -30.10 0.35
C SER A 462 -29.75 -30.79 -0.78
N GLN A 463 -30.66 -30.08 -1.46
CA GLN A 463 -31.43 -30.61 -2.58
C GLN A 463 -30.53 -30.89 -3.81
N LEU A 464 -29.60 -29.98 -4.11
CA LEU A 464 -28.66 -30.08 -5.24
C LEU A 464 -27.34 -30.78 -4.88
N LYS A 465 -27.19 -31.26 -3.64
CA LYS A 465 -25.98 -31.91 -3.11
C LYS A 465 -24.69 -31.10 -3.32
N VAL A 466 -24.77 -29.78 -3.14
CA VAL A 466 -23.61 -28.86 -3.21
C VAL A 466 -23.41 -28.13 -1.89
N ASN A 467 -22.29 -27.40 -1.77
CA ASN A 467 -22.09 -26.50 -0.65
C ASN A 467 -22.99 -25.24 -0.78
N HIS A 468 -23.62 -24.81 0.32
CA HIS A 468 -24.41 -23.57 0.38
C HIS A 468 -23.66 -22.31 -0.09
N VAL A 469 -22.33 -22.29 0.00
CA VAL A 469 -21.50 -21.22 -0.55
C VAL A 469 -21.63 -21.15 -2.07
N THR A 470 -21.71 -22.29 -2.76
CA THR A 470 -21.90 -22.36 -4.22
C THR A 470 -23.23 -21.74 -4.64
N ILE A 471 -24.31 -22.06 -3.90
CA ILE A 471 -25.64 -21.46 -4.09
C ILE A 471 -25.59 -19.94 -3.89
N THR A 472 -24.95 -19.50 -2.80
CA THR A 472 -24.86 -18.08 -2.46
C THR A 472 -24.05 -17.29 -3.49
N LYS A 473 -22.97 -17.88 -4.02
CA LYS A 473 -22.19 -17.31 -5.13
C LYS A 473 -23.02 -17.22 -6.42
N ALA A 474 -23.80 -18.24 -6.74
CA ALA A 474 -24.70 -18.23 -7.90
C ALA A 474 -25.78 -17.14 -7.76
N TRP A 475 -26.48 -17.08 -6.62
CA TRP A 475 -27.47 -16.04 -6.35
C TRP A 475 -26.88 -14.63 -6.42
N LYS A 476 -25.67 -14.41 -5.87
CA LYS A 476 -24.99 -13.11 -5.97
C LYS A 476 -24.62 -12.78 -7.42
N ARG A 477 -24.11 -13.75 -8.18
CA ARG A 477 -23.70 -13.58 -9.58
C ARG A 477 -24.88 -13.24 -10.50
N PHE A 478 -26.03 -13.90 -10.30
CA PHE A 478 -27.21 -13.75 -11.14
C PHE A 478 -28.28 -12.82 -10.54
N GLY A 479 -28.02 -12.20 -9.39
CA GLY A 479 -28.95 -11.26 -8.75
C GLY A 479 -30.24 -11.88 -8.18
N VAL A 480 -30.30 -13.20 -8.00
CA VAL A 480 -31.50 -13.91 -7.55
C VAL A 480 -31.67 -13.78 -6.03
N ARG A 481 -32.86 -13.36 -5.58
CA ARG A 481 -33.18 -13.13 -4.16
C ARG A 481 -34.49 -13.82 -3.78
N PRO A 482 -34.50 -15.14 -3.53
CA PRO A 482 -35.75 -15.90 -3.37
C PRO A 482 -36.59 -15.47 -2.16
N TRP A 483 -36.05 -14.76 -1.18
CA TRP A 483 -36.80 -14.25 -0.01
C TRP A 483 -37.37 -12.83 -0.21
N LYS A 484 -37.07 -12.17 -1.34
CA LYS A 484 -37.52 -10.80 -1.59
C LYS A 484 -38.77 -10.82 -2.45
N SER A 485 -39.83 -10.17 -1.96
CA SER A 485 -41.02 -9.86 -2.74
C SER A 485 -41.12 -8.34 -2.86
N ASP A 486 -41.33 -7.85 -4.08
CA ASP A 486 -41.61 -6.44 -4.33
C ASP A 486 -43.11 -6.25 -4.58
N THR A 487 -43.63 -5.07 -4.27
CA THR A 487 -45.02 -4.70 -4.58
C THR A 487 -45.07 -3.96 -5.91
N PHE A 488 -46.15 -4.13 -6.65
CA PHE A 488 -46.42 -3.36 -7.86
C PHE A 488 -47.84 -2.79 -7.76
N LYS A 489 -48.04 -1.59 -8.31
CA LYS A 489 -49.36 -0.97 -8.45
C LYS A 489 -49.59 -0.70 -9.92
N PHE A 490 -50.66 -1.26 -10.46
CA PHE A 490 -51.20 -0.84 -11.75
C PHE A 490 -52.23 0.27 -11.52
N SER A 491 -52.11 1.37 -12.25
CA SER A 491 -53.17 2.36 -12.35
C SER A 491 -53.95 2.13 -13.64
N THR A 492 -55.27 2.23 -13.57
CA THR A 492 -56.17 2.16 -14.74
C THR A 492 -56.50 3.54 -15.30
N ASP A 493 -55.88 4.61 -14.78
CA ASP A 493 -56.08 5.97 -15.26
C ASP A 493 -55.32 6.18 -16.59
N PRO A 494 -56.01 6.44 -17.71
CA PRO A 494 -55.37 6.67 -19.00
C PRO A 494 -54.52 7.95 -19.03
N GLU A 495 -54.74 8.88 -18.10
CA GLU A 495 -53.97 10.12 -17.96
C GLU A 495 -52.87 10.02 -16.89
N LEU A 496 -52.59 8.83 -16.33
CA LEU A 496 -51.65 8.68 -15.23
C LEU A 496 -50.29 9.32 -15.56
N GLU A 497 -49.76 9.06 -16.74
CA GLU A 497 -48.46 9.57 -17.16
C GLU A 497 -48.45 11.10 -17.21
N ALA A 498 -49.49 11.70 -17.82
CA ALA A 498 -49.64 13.16 -17.88
C ALA A 498 -49.73 13.77 -16.48
N LYS A 499 -50.55 13.21 -15.59
CA LYS A 499 -50.71 13.68 -14.20
C LYS A 499 -49.41 13.55 -13.40
N VAL A 500 -48.67 12.45 -13.58
CA VAL A 500 -47.36 12.25 -12.94
C VAL A 500 -46.37 13.29 -13.45
N VAL A 501 -46.32 13.53 -14.77
CA VAL A 501 -45.44 14.54 -15.37
C VAL A 501 -45.77 15.94 -14.86
N ASP A 502 -47.05 16.31 -14.77
CA ASP A 502 -47.47 17.61 -14.24
C ASP A 502 -47.05 17.80 -12.78
N VAL A 503 -47.28 16.78 -11.93
CA VAL A 503 -46.89 16.81 -10.51
C VAL A 503 -45.37 16.83 -10.34
N VAL A 504 -44.62 16.05 -11.11
CA VAL A 504 -43.15 16.05 -11.10
C VAL A 504 -42.61 17.39 -11.62
N GLY A 505 -43.28 18.00 -12.61
CA GLY A 505 -42.96 19.33 -13.12
C GLY A 505 -43.01 20.40 -12.01
N LEU A 506 -44.00 20.34 -11.12
CA LEU A 506 -44.09 21.23 -9.96
C LEU A 506 -42.93 21.06 -8.97
N TYR A 507 -42.34 19.87 -8.87
CA TYR A 507 -41.16 19.62 -8.04
C TYR A 507 -39.85 20.06 -8.70
N LEU A 508 -39.72 19.90 -10.02
CA LEU A 508 -38.51 20.26 -10.76
C LEU A 508 -38.42 21.77 -11.04
N ALA A 509 -39.55 22.42 -11.29
CA ALA A 509 -39.63 23.82 -11.65
C ALA A 509 -40.84 24.49 -10.95
N PRO A 510 -40.76 24.74 -9.64
CA PRO A 510 -41.85 25.39 -8.91
C PRO A 510 -42.13 26.80 -9.47
N PRO A 511 -43.39 27.24 -9.57
CA PRO A 511 -43.74 28.56 -10.09
C PRO A 511 -43.16 29.70 -9.24
N GLU A 512 -42.81 30.82 -9.88
CA GLU A 512 -42.35 32.01 -9.16
C GLU A 512 -43.45 32.55 -8.25
N ASN A 513 -43.09 32.86 -6.99
CA ASN A 513 -44.01 33.30 -5.93
C ASN A 513 -45.06 32.26 -5.47
N ALA A 514 -44.83 30.96 -5.74
CA ALA A 514 -45.66 29.88 -5.21
C ALA A 514 -44.90 29.02 -4.19
N VAL A 515 -45.60 28.55 -3.15
CA VAL A 515 -45.08 27.57 -2.19
C VAL A 515 -45.57 26.19 -2.59
N VAL A 516 -44.66 25.25 -2.83
CA VAL A 516 -44.97 23.85 -3.14
C VAL A 516 -44.73 22.98 -1.92
N LEU A 517 -45.81 22.42 -1.37
CA LEU A 517 -45.77 21.50 -0.22
C LEU A 517 -46.16 20.10 -0.67
N CYS A 518 -45.33 19.10 -0.35
CA CYS A 518 -45.69 17.69 -0.47
C CYS A 518 -46.26 17.24 0.87
N VAL A 519 -47.53 16.86 0.89
CA VAL A 519 -48.24 16.42 2.10
C VAL A 519 -48.52 14.93 2.01
N ASP A 520 -48.17 14.19 3.05
CA ASP A 520 -48.50 12.78 3.18
C ASP A 520 -49.06 12.46 4.58
N GLU A 521 -49.92 11.46 4.62
CA GLU A 521 -50.49 10.92 5.84
C GLU A 521 -49.99 9.50 6.05
N LYS A 522 -49.38 9.24 7.21
CA LYS A 522 -49.21 7.89 7.71
C LYS A 522 -50.20 7.66 8.86
N SER A 523 -51.30 6.99 8.53
CA SER A 523 -52.35 6.64 9.47
C SER A 523 -52.01 5.40 10.30
N GLN A 524 -52.76 5.20 11.39
CA GLN A 524 -52.71 4.00 12.24
C GLN A 524 -51.33 3.65 12.82
N ILE A 525 -50.47 4.65 13.05
CA ILE A 525 -49.17 4.43 13.69
C ILE A 525 -49.41 4.04 15.14
N GLN A 526 -49.03 2.82 15.52
CA GLN A 526 -49.13 2.39 16.91
C GLN A 526 -48.09 3.12 17.75
N ALA A 527 -48.54 3.86 18.78
CA ALA A 527 -47.66 4.49 19.74
C ALA A 527 -47.25 3.43 20.78
N LEU A 528 -46.14 2.74 20.52
CA LEU A 528 -45.63 1.66 21.36
C LEU A 528 -44.39 2.11 22.11
N ASN A 529 -44.28 1.76 23.39
CA ASN A 529 -43.02 1.83 24.11
C ASN A 529 -42.63 0.43 24.62
N ARG A 530 -41.33 0.13 24.63
CA ARG A 530 -40.84 -1.14 25.15
C ARG A 530 -40.85 -1.07 26.68
N THR A 531 -41.24 -2.17 27.32
CA THR A 531 -41.28 -2.25 28.79
C THR A 531 -39.90 -2.09 29.43
N GLN A 532 -38.82 -2.38 28.68
CA GLN A 532 -37.45 -2.15 29.12
C GLN A 532 -36.62 -1.52 27.99
N LYS A 533 -35.45 -0.98 28.37
CA LYS A 533 -34.49 -0.41 27.42
C LYS A 533 -33.99 -1.47 26.43
N VAL A 534 -33.84 -1.08 25.17
CA VAL A 534 -33.23 -1.91 24.14
C VAL A 534 -31.75 -2.13 24.49
N LEU A 535 -31.33 -3.39 24.51
CA LEU A 535 -29.93 -3.74 24.71
C LEU A 535 -29.24 -3.75 23.34
N PRO A 536 -28.19 -2.93 23.14
CA PRO A 536 -27.49 -2.85 21.86
C PRO A 536 -26.80 -4.19 21.54
N MET A 537 -26.66 -4.46 20.24
CA MET A 537 -25.96 -5.64 19.74
C MET A 537 -24.52 -5.72 20.28
N GLN A 538 -24.09 -6.91 20.70
CA GLN A 538 -22.72 -7.23 21.09
C GLN A 538 -22.20 -8.45 20.31
N PRO A 539 -20.88 -8.67 20.19
CA PRO A 539 -20.35 -9.91 19.62
C PRO A 539 -20.95 -11.15 20.30
N GLY A 540 -21.58 -12.02 19.52
CA GLY A 540 -22.29 -13.22 20.02
C GLY A 540 -23.73 -12.98 20.52
N HIS A 541 -24.19 -11.73 20.57
CA HIS A 541 -25.53 -11.37 21.06
C HIS A 541 -26.20 -10.36 20.13
N ALA A 542 -27.26 -10.77 19.44
CA ALA A 542 -28.09 -9.85 18.67
C ALA A 542 -28.68 -8.76 19.58
N GLU A 543 -29.09 -7.63 18.98
CA GLU A 543 -29.86 -6.61 19.69
C GLU A 543 -31.08 -7.25 20.38
N GLN A 544 -31.27 -6.97 21.67
CA GLN A 544 -32.36 -7.54 22.45
C GLN A 544 -33.41 -6.47 22.76
N ARG A 545 -34.65 -6.79 22.44
CA ARG A 545 -35.83 -5.98 22.77
C ARG A 545 -36.79 -6.83 23.58
N THR A 546 -37.46 -6.23 24.56
CA THR A 546 -38.54 -6.93 25.25
C THR A 546 -39.70 -7.16 24.28
N HIS A 547 -40.24 -8.38 24.35
CA HIS A 547 -41.43 -8.75 23.61
C HIS A 547 -42.63 -7.91 24.07
N ASP A 548 -42.73 -7.69 25.38
CA ASP A 548 -43.80 -6.92 26.00
C ASP A 548 -43.65 -5.43 25.69
N TYR A 549 -44.79 -4.80 25.45
CA TYR A 549 -44.89 -3.40 25.09
C TYR A 549 -46.03 -2.72 25.85
N VAL A 550 -45.88 -1.42 26.09
CA VAL A 550 -46.94 -0.57 26.59
C VAL A 550 -47.58 0.14 25.40
N ARG A 551 -48.89 -0.06 25.22
CA ARG A 551 -49.66 0.55 24.13
C ARG A 551 -50.21 1.89 24.60
N HIS A 552 -49.85 2.97 23.92
CA HIS A 552 -50.31 4.33 24.19
C HIS A 552 -51.37 4.80 23.18
N GLY A 553 -52.03 3.86 22.49
CA GLY A 553 -53.02 4.12 21.45
C GLY A 553 -52.42 4.13 20.04
N THR A 554 -53.18 4.67 19.09
CA THR A 554 -52.76 4.90 17.71
C THR A 554 -52.74 6.39 17.41
N THR A 555 -51.76 6.83 16.62
CA THR A 555 -51.65 8.20 16.15
C THR A 555 -51.61 8.21 14.62
N THR A 556 -51.98 9.34 14.05
CA THR A 556 -51.84 9.60 12.61
C THR A 556 -50.81 10.71 12.45
N LEU A 557 -49.80 10.47 11.63
CA LEU A 557 -48.82 11.48 11.27
C LEU A 557 -49.27 12.14 9.97
N PHE A 558 -49.56 13.43 10.03
CA PHE A 558 -49.61 14.31 8.86
C PHE A 558 -48.27 15.04 8.77
N ALA A 559 -47.59 14.92 7.64
CA ALA A 559 -46.34 15.61 7.39
C ALA A 559 -46.43 16.40 6.08
N ALA A 560 -45.97 17.65 6.12
CA ALA A 560 -45.84 18.51 4.95
C ALA A 560 -44.38 18.89 4.77
N LEU A 561 -43.81 18.64 3.59
CA LEU A 561 -42.45 19.00 3.23
C LEU A 561 -42.48 20.14 2.21
N GLU A 562 -41.86 21.28 2.55
CA GLU A 562 -41.61 22.35 1.58
C GLU A 562 -40.46 21.97 0.67
N ILE A 563 -40.73 21.87 -0.64
CA ILE A 563 -39.73 21.43 -1.63
C ILE A 563 -38.96 22.64 -2.22
N ALA A 564 -39.53 23.85 -2.15
CA ALA A 564 -39.02 25.06 -2.80
C ALA A 564 -38.12 25.98 -1.92
N GLY A 565 -37.90 25.65 -0.64
CA GLY A 565 -37.06 26.43 0.29
C GLY A 565 -35.54 26.42 0.00
N LEU A 566 -35.07 25.62 -0.97
CA LEU A 566 -33.68 25.65 -1.47
C LEU A 566 -33.54 26.63 -2.65
N SER A 567 -34.02 27.86 -2.48
CA SER A 567 -33.94 28.88 -3.52
C SER A 567 -32.61 29.64 -3.49
N ARG A 568 -31.71 29.20 -4.38
CA ARG A 568 -30.67 29.96 -5.12
C ARG A 568 -29.43 30.43 -4.35
N GLY A 569 -28.48 29.49 -4.19
CA GLY A 569 -27.13 29.83 -3.75
C GLY A 569 -26.01 28.79 -3.97
N ARG A 570 -26.20 27.69 -4.69
CA ARG A 570 -25.10 26.90 -5.30
C ARG A 570 -25.67 25.70 -6.05
N ALA A 571 -25.26 25.55 -7.30
CA ALA A 571 -25.37 24.28 -8.00
C ALA A 571 -24.53 23.23 -7.25
N ALA A 572 -25.18 22.16 -6.79
CA ALA A 572 -24.54 20.88 -6.57
C ALA A 572 -25.24 19.89 -7.50
N SER A 573 -24.62 19.65 -8.64
CA SER A 573 -24.89 18.52 -9.50
C SER A 573 -24.59 17.21 -8.77
N GLY A 574 -25.47 16.22 -8.91
CA GLY A 574 -25.08 14.82 -8.80
C GLY A 574 -25.48 14.11 -7.50
N ASP A 575 -26.40 13.16 -7.70
CA ASP A 575 -26.52 11.88 -7.03
C ASP A 575 -27.05 11.84 -5.59
N GLY A 576 -28.25 11.25 -5.49
CA GLY A 576 -28.88 10.86 -4.25
C GLY A 576 -28.00 9.91 -3.43
N GLN A 577 -27.47 10.44 -2.33
CA GLN A 577 -27.06 9.67 -1.17
C GLN A 577 -27.01 10.61 0.04
N LEU A 578 -27.78 10.29 1.09
CA LEU A 578 -27.53 10.83 2.43
C LEU A 578 -26.21 10.23 2.92
N ARG A 579 -25.11 10.95 2.65
CA ARG A 579 -23.85 10.77 3.37
C ARG A 579 -23.81 11.77 4.52
N ASP A 580 -23.44 11.25 5.67
CA ASP A 580 -23.10 11.96 6.89
C ASP A 580 -22.44 13.32 6.63
N SER A 581 -22.89 14.35 7.34
CA SER A 581 -22.02 15.48 7.64
C SER A 581 -22.35 16.06 9.01
N GLN A 582 -21.56 15.61 10.00
CA GLN A 582 -21.05 16.54 10.99
C GLN A 582 -20.30 17.65 10.24
N ALA A 583 -20.80 18.88 10.31
CA ALA A 583 -20.04 20.07 10.01
C ALA A 583 -20.54 21.18 10.95
N SER A 584 -19.93 21.24 12.13
CA SER A 584 -19.98 22.37 13.03
C SER A 584 -19.10 23.48 12.47
N GLU A 585 -19.64 24.39 11.66
CA GLU A 585 -19.00 25.69 11.38
C GLU A 585 -20.00 26.61 10.67
N GLY A 586 -20.34 27.73 11.30
CA GLY A 586 -21.15 28.78 10.67
C GLY A 586 -22.10 29.50 11.62
N GLN A 587 -21.56 30.25 12.57
CA GLN A 587 -22.26 31.40 13.13
C GLN A 587 -22.52 32.39 12.00
N VAL A 588 -23.79 32.79 11.84
CA VAL A 588 -24.35 33.95 11.12
C VAL A 588 -25.53 33.45 10.28
N LEU A 589 -26.74 33.68 10.78
CA LEU A 589 -27.98 33.95 10.04
C LEU A 589 -29.11 34.17 11.07
N ALA A 590 -28.97 35.23 11.86
CA ALA A 590 -30.13 35.86 12.50
C ALA A 590 -30.63 36.94 11.53
N GLY A 591 -31.55 36.56 10.64
CA GLY A 591 -32.38 37.52 9.91
C GLY A 591 -33.51 37.98 10.82
N GLY A 592 -33.77 39.28 10.85
CA GLY A 592 -34.82 39.88 11.68
C GLY A 592 -36.21 39.32 11.39
N GLU A 593 -37.06 39.31 12.41
CA GLU A 593 -38.45 38.86 12.38
C GLU A 593 -39.23 39.57 11.26
N PRO A 594 -39.93 38.85 10.36
CA PRO A 594 -40.87 39.47 9.45
C PRO A 594 -42.11 39.91 10.24
N ALA A 595 -42.43 41.20 10.16
CA ALA A 595 -43.67 41.76 10.67
C ALA A 595 -44.82 41.43 9.72
N ASP A 596 -45.26 40.18 9.68
CA ASP A 596 -46.62 39.88 9.21
C ASP A 596 -47.11 38.52 9.70
N HIS A 597 -48.21 38.57 10.45
CA HIS A 597 -48.95 37.39 10.90
C HIS A 597 -49.82 36.87 9.76
N ARG A 598 -49.56 35.64 9.29
CA ARG A 598 -50.61 34.82 8.66
C ARG A 598 -50.64 33.41 9.22
N ALA A 599 -51.85 33.04 9.60
CA ALA A 599 -52.24 31.85 10.31
C ALA A 599 -52.20 30.60 9.42
N LEU A 600 -51.54 29.57 9.94
CA LEU A 600 -52.05 28.21 9.99
C LEU A 600 -51.76 27.75 11.42
N HIS A 601 -52.79 27.36 12.17
CA HIS A 601 -52.66 26.72 13.48
C HIS A 601 -52.66 25.20 13.28
N PRO A 602 -51.49 24.54 13.19
CA PRO A 602 -51.39 23.13 13.51
C PRO A 602 -51.02 23.06 14.99
N ASP A 603 -51.99 22.80 15.85
CA ASP A 603 -51.77 22.62 17.29
C ASP A 603 -51.07 21.27 17.57
N LEU A 604 -49.82 21.14 17.13
CA LEU A 604 -48.75 20.22 17.58
C LEU A 604 -47.62 20.27 16.55
N TRP A 605 -46.68 21.21 16.71
CA TRP A 605 -45.42 21.17 15.98
C TRP A 605 -44.56 20.04 16.58
N VAL A 606 -44.48 18.91 15.88
CA VAL A 606 -43.64 17.78 16.30
C VAL A 606 -42.39 17.79 15.44
N VAL A 607 -41.24 18.00 16.08
CA VAL A 607 -39.93 17.99 15.41
C VAL A 607 -39.47 16.55 15.29
N ALA A 608 -39.15 16.11 14.07
CA ALA A 608 -38.55 14.82 13.80
C ALA A 608 -37.03 14.92 13.93
N GLU A 609 -36.44 14.17 14.87
CA GLU A 609 -34.98 14.03 14.95
C GLU A 609 -34.47 12.93 13.99
N PRO A 610 -33.22 13.03 13.50
CA PRO A 610 -32.56 11.94 12.79
C PRO A 610 -32.40 10.73 13.72
N GLY A 611 -33.32 9.78 13.68
CA GLY A 611 -33.31 8.62 14.58
C GLY A 611 -34.65 7.99 14.96
N ARG A 612 -35.77 8.31 14.27
CA ARG A 612 -37.12 7.78 14.56
C ARG A 612 -37.71 8.21 15.91
N GLY A 613 -37.31 9.38 16.42
CA GLY A 613 -37.89 10.02 17.60
C GLY A 613 -38.73 11.24 17.23
N LEU A 614 -39.88 11.40 17.88
CA LEU A 614 -40.70 12.62 17.82
C LEU A 614 -40.61 13.36 19.15
N VAL A 615 -40.27 14.65 19.11
CA VAL A 615 -40.16 15.51 20.32
C VAL A 615 -41.35 16.46 20.40
N ARG A 616 -41.97 16.57 21.58
CA ARG A 616 -43.04 17.55 21.87
C ARG A 616 -42.45 18.93 22.16
N HIS A 617 -42.89 19.97 21.45
CA HIS A 617 -42.49 21.34 21.75
C HIS A 617 -43.14 21.87 23.05
N HIS A 618 -42.37 22.55 23.89
CA HIS A 618 -42.85 23.19 25.12
C HIS A 618 -43.63 24.47 24.81
N ARG A 619 -44.82 24.62 25.40
CA ARG A 619 -45.62 25.85 25.34
C ARG A 619 -45.08 26.82 26.39
N THR A 620 -44.54 27.97 26.00
CA THR A 620 -44.30 29.06 26.96
C THR A 620 -45.64 29.68 27.34
N PRO A 621 -46.05 29.74 28.63
CA PRO A 621 -47.30 30.38 29.00
C PRO A 621 -47.19 31.90 28.75
N SER A 622 -48.03 32.44 27.87
CA SER A 622 -48.28 33.89 27.84
C SER A 622 -49.20 34.27 29.01
N HIS A 623 -48.98 35.49 29.54
CA HIS A 623 -49.56 36.16 30.71
C HIS A 623 -50.69 35.48 31.52
N PRO A 624 -50.64 35.55 32.86
CA PRO A 624 -51.63 34.88 33.70
C PRO A 624 -53.01 35.57 33.59
N PRO A 625 -54.11 34.82 33.40
CA PRO A 625 -55.43 35.34 33.72
C PRO A 625 -55.55 35.56 35.24
N ARG A 626 -56.25 36.63 35.62
CA ARG A 626 -56.48 37.09 37.00
C ARG A 626 -56.93 35.94 37.93
N ARG A 627 -56.34 35.87 39.13
CA ARG A 627 -56.64 34.87 40.17
C ARG A 627 -58.05 35.04 40.76
N VAL A 628 -58.69 33.92 41.08
CA VAL A 628 -59.76 33.78 42.09
C VAL A 628 -59.24 32.82 43.17
N PRO A 629 -59.44 33.06 44.48
CA PRO A 629 -58.62 32.45 45.53
C PRO A 629 -59.23 31.19 46.13
N PHE A 630 -58.39 30.21 46.46
CA PHE A 630 -58.58 29.32 47.61
C PHE A 630 -57.22 29.05 48.29
N SER A 631 -57.14 29.40 49.57
CA SER A 631 -56.04 29.12 50.53
C SER A 631 -56.41 27.87 51.37
N PRO A 632 -55.55 27.29 52.24
CA PRO A 632 -54.12 26.95 52.10
C PRO A 632 -53.67 25.59 52.73
N ARG A 633 -52.48 25.10 52.31
CA ARG A 633 -51.38 24.40 53.06
C ARG A 633 -51.43 22.88 53.39
N PRO A 634 -50.28 22.19 53.69
CA PRO A 634 -48.85 22.58 53.54
C PRO A 634 -47.87 21.47 53.01
N ASP A 635 -46.63 21.90 52.71
CA ASP A 635 -45.33 21.17 52.64
C ASP A 635 -45.08 20.23 51.43
N ASP A 636 -43.94 20.20 50.74
CA ASP A 636 -42.61 20.78 50.94
C ASP A 636 -41.85 20.66 49.59
N GLN A 637 -41.34 21.73 48.98
CA GLN A 637 -40.22 21.62 48.01
C GLN A 637 -39.34 22.88 48.02
N ASP A 638 -38.08 22.62 48.35
CA ASP A 638 -36.93 23.52 48.40
C ASP A 638 -36.67 24.26 47.07
N PRO A 639 -36.35 25.57 47.07
CA PRO A 639 -35.98 26.32 45.89
C PRO A 639 -34.48 26.19 45.63
N GLY A 640 -34.06 25.22 44.83
CA GLY A 640 -32.64 25.04 44.57
C GLY A 640 -32.26 23.99 43.54
N LEU A 641 -32.74 24.11 42.30
CA LEU A 641 -32.22 23.30 41.20
C LEU A 641 -32.05 24.15 39.93
N HIS A 642 -30.79 24.26 39.51
CA HIS A 642 -30.36 24.93 38.29
C HIS A 642 -31.13 24.38 37.07
N ARG A 643 -31.48 25.30 36.16
CA ARG A 643 -32.12 25.11 34.83
C ARG A 643 -31.37 24.15 33.86
N ARG A 644 -30.35 23.41 34.32
CA ARG A 644 -29.61 22.37 33.59
C ARG A 644 -29.99 20.94 34.01
N LEU A 645 -30.93 20.77 34.93
CA LEU A 645 -31.38 19.47 35.43
C LEU A 645 -32.85 19.16 35.08
N GLU A 646 -33.48 19.94 34.19
CA GLU A 646 -34.71 19.48 33.54
C GLU A 646 -34.36 18.25 32.68
N PRO A 647 -34.98 17.08 32.95
CA PRO A 647 -34.78 15.91 32.11
C PRO A 647 -35.26 16.24 30.69
N PRO A 648 -34.47 15.99 29.64
CA PRO A 648 -35.01 16.04 28.29
C PRO A 648 -36.19 15.06 28.21
N GLN A 649 -37.34 15.52 27.70
CA GLN A 649 -38.50 14.65 27.53
C GLN A 649 -38.10 13.45 26.69
N THR A 650 -38.46 12.25 27.17
CA THR A 650 -38.06 11.00 26.53
C THR A 650 -38.68 10.91 25.13
N PRO A 651 -37.87 10.74 24.08
CA PRO A 651 -38.38 10.51 22.73
C PRO A 651 -39.30 9.30 22.72
N LEU A 652 -40.49 9.45 22.14
CA LEU A 652 -41.35 8.31 21.82
C LEU A 652 -40.88 7.72 20.49
N HIS A 653 -40.55 6.43 20.49
CA HIS A 653 -40.17 5.72 19.29
C HIS A 653 -41.40 5.24 18.52
N LEU A 654 -41.47 5.60 17.24
CA LEU A 654 -42.51 5.10 16.34
C LEU A 654 -42.07 3.76 15.76
N ASP A 655 -42.83 2.70 16.04
CA ASP A 655 -42.65 1.40 15.41
C ASP A 655 -43.39 1.38 14.06
N GLN A 656 -42.69 1.09 12.96
CA GLN A 656 -43.28 1.02 11.62
C GLN A 656 -43.39 -0.41 11.08
N ASP A 657 -43.05 -1.42 11.88
CA ASP A 657 -43.18 -2.81 11.45
C ASP A 657 -44.65 -3.22 11.47
N THR A 658 -45.28 -3.27 10.31
CA THR A 658 -46.49 -4.08 10.06
C THR A 658 -46.14 -5.54 10.33
N ARG A 659 -46.29 -5.99 11.58
CA ARG A 659 -46.29 -7.43 11.89
C ARG A 659 -47.62 -8.01 11.44
N ARG A 660 -47.56 -9.09 10.67
CA ARG A 660 -48.71 -10.00 10.51
C ARG A 660 -49.02 -10.64 11.86
N ASP A 661 -50.31 -10.76 12.13
CA ASP A 661 -50.88 -11.34 13.34
C ASP A 661 -50.28 -12.75 13.63
N PRO A 662 -49.68 -13.00 14.81
CA PRO A 662 -49.10 -14.30 15.15
C PRO A 662 -50.16 -15.40 15.38
N HIS A 663 -51.45 -15.05 15.47
CA HIS A 663 -52.51 -16.00 15.84
C HIS A 663 -53.16 -16.74 14.67
N GLN A 664 -52.71 -16.56 13.42
CA GLN A 664 -53.30 -17.25 12.26
C GLN A 664 -52.83 -18.70 12.03
N ASN A 665 -51.91 -19.25 12.84
CA ASN A 665 -51.38 -20.61 12.67
C ASN A 665 -51.48 -21.47 13.94
N GLN A 666 -52.62 -21.44 14.64
CA GLN A 666 -52.98 -22.58 15.49
C GLN A 666 -54.06 -23.39 14.78
N PRO A 667 -53.85 -24.70 14.52
CA PRO A 667 -54.96 -25.56 14.17
C PRO A 667 -55.89 -25.62 15.38
N GLU A 668 -57.14 -25.20 15.19
CA GLU A 668 -58.21 -25.66 16.08
C GLU A 668 -58.26 -27.19 15.99
N THR A 669 -58.32 -27.81 17.17
CA THR A 669 -58.34 -29.25 17.50
C THR A 669 -58.57 -30.27 16.40
#